data_AF-A0A538SF89-F1
#
_entry.id   AF-A0A538SF89-F1
#
_cell.length_a   1.000
_cell.length_b   1.000
_cell.length_c   1.000
_cell.angle_alpha   90.00
_cell.angle_beta   90.00
_cell.angle_gamma   90.00
#
_symmetry.space_group_name_H-M   'P 1'
#
loop_
_entity.id
_entity.type
_entity.pdbx_description
1 polymer ?
#
loop_
_entity_poly.entity_id
_entity_poly.type
_entity_poly.pdbx_seq_one_letter_code
_entity_poly.pdbx_strand_id
1 'polypeptide(L)'
;MAPVTSTLGLVIALSLGVFGFSPDTSGRAVAKPPAGPGVAAARVQGSVEIDGRLSEPAWAAAEPFTEFQQRSPHEGAPATLRTEVRVLYDDDAIYVGARLLDTAPDSILARLARRDDSISSDLFTLYLDPFHDRRSGYYFKINAAGTLYDGTLSNDVDKDKSWDGVWSGAARVDEQGWTAEMRIPYSQLRFQRNDRQVWGIDFGREIPRRREDDYAAYPRRKESSFVSRFPDLVGIESIAPPRSIELMPYVTSKGEDLRHDPGDPFHSGWRLRPNAGGDLRMGVGSHMTLNATANPDFGQVEVDPSVVNLTDVETSLDEKRPFFVEGVSAFEFGRQGAGDYWDYDWDDPVFFYSRRIGREPEGKIPSSDFEDVPPATRILGAAKLIGRTAGGWNVGTLHAVTDRETARLSKDGRTWRSEIEPRAYYGVTRLQRALGGGRAGIGLLGTATARSFDEPALRSQFDHAALMGGVDGWLTLDRDGTWVLSGWSAMSRVEGDRARMIKLQQGSTHYFQRRDASHVEVDSSLTQLTGYGSRYWINKQKGATLFNAAIGFLTPEFEVNDLGYQTRSDLVNGHIGTGYKWTRPTRSRRYQSLKVATFGTFDYGGNLTKQGQQVLGYTEFNNGYAWDYYASYNPQTLNNRRTRGGPLTLNPRQWYLGSDFNTDSQKRLYYYLSASGGRSESGAWSLHVSPGMEWRPTGALTIKVGPSYEHVEDDAQYVDTQKDTTAIETYGQRYLFATVQQNTVSASLRLNWAFTPTLSLQTYVQPFVSTADYFDFKALIRPRSYAFAPAPYSGDNPDFTVRSLKGSAVMRWEYRPGSALFLIWTQKRSDSEPIGVFDLGQVRERLGLARPENVLMAKLSYYFTP
;
A
#
# COMPACT_ATOMS: atom_id res chain seq x y z
N MET A 1 21.64 -18.96 -32.72
CA MET A 1 20.73 -20.09 -32.97
C MET A 1 21.30 -21.38 -32.40
N ALA A 2 20.78 -21.76 -31.24
CA ALA A 2 20.62 -23.09 -30.63
C ALA A 2 19.60 -22.83 -29.51
N PRO A 3 18.52 -23.61 -29.34
CA PRO A 3 17.26 -23.01 -28.95
C PRO A 3 17.09 -22.93 -27.42
N VAL A 4 16.86 -21.72 -26.91
CA VAL A 4 16.43 -21.43 -25.53
C VAL A 4 14.98 -21.91 -25.27
N THR A 5 14.30 -22.48 -26.28
CA THR A 5 12.94 -23.04 -26.13
C THR A 5 12.87 -24.29 -25.26
N SER A 6 13.98 -25.00 -25.00
CA SER A 6 13.97 -26.19 -24.12
C SER A 6 13.85 -25.86 -22.63
N THR A 7 14.24 -24.65 -22.20
CA THR A 7 14.17 -24.22 -20.79
C THR A 7 12.78 -23.69 -20.42
N LEU A 8 12.08 -23.10 -21.39
CA LEU A 8 10.71 -22.57 -21.22
C LEU A 8 9.69 -23.71 -21.03
N GLY A 9 9.84 -24.81 -21.78
CA GLY A 9 9.02 -26.02 -21.62
C GLY A 9 9.28 -26.78 -20.31
N LEU A 10 10.51 -26.75 -19.80
CA LEU A 10 10.86 -27.41 -18.53
C LEU A 10 10.34 -26.63 -17.32
N VAL A 11 10.32 -25.29 -17.35
CA VAL A 11 9.81 -24.46 -16.24
C VAL A 11 8.27 -24.48 -16.17
N ILE A 12 7.58 -24.51 -17.32
CA ILE A 12 6.11 -24.68 -17.39
C ILE A 12 5.69 -26.12 -17.02
N ALA A 13 6.48 -27.13 -17.39
CA ALA A 13 6.26 -28.50 -16.95
C ALA A 13 6.61 -28.70 -15.45
N LEU A 14 7.53 -27.91 -14.88
CA LEU A 14 7.77 -27.87 -13.43
C LEU A 14 6.67 -27.12 -12.68
N SER A 15 6.05 -26.06 -13.22
CA SER A 15 4.94 -25.38 -12.54
C SER A 15 3.66 -26.23 -12.48
N LEU A 16 3.45 -27.15 -13.44
CA LEU A 16 2.40 -28.19 -13.36
C LEU A 16 2.87 -29.49 -12.66
N GLY A 17 4.17 -29.80 -12.68
CA GLY A 17 4.75 -31.03 -12.12
C GLY A 17 5.23 -30.96 -10.66
N VAL A 18 5.55 -29.76 -10.14
CA VAL A 18 5.95 -29.55 -8.73
C VAL A 18 4.77 -29.71 -7.78
N PHE A 19 3.53 -29.59 -8.28
CA PHE A 19 2.31 -29.92 -7.54
C PHE A 19 1.84 -31.36 -7.77
N GLY A 20 2.77 -32.29 -8.06
CA GLY A 20 2.49 -33.73 -8.09
C GLY A 20 2.05 -34.23 -6.72
N PHE A 21 0.74 -34.29 -6.49
CA PHE A 21 0.13 -34.79 -5.28
C PHE A 21 0.26 -36.32 -5.20
N SER A 22 0.95 -36.81 -4.19
CA SER A 22 0.69 -38.14 -3.65
C SER A 22 -0.24 -37.96 -2.45
N PRO A 23 -1.49 -38.48 -2.49
CA PRO A 23 -2.37 -38.44 -1.34
C PRO A 23 -1.85 -39.44 -0.31
N ASP A 24 -0.98 -38.99 0.59
CA ASP A 24 -0.64 -39.78 1.77
C ASP A 24 -1.85 -39.73 2.73
N THR A 25 -2.78 -40.67 2.55
CA THR A 25 -3.91 -40.95 3.43
C THR A 25 -3.47 -41.69 4.68
N SER A 26 -2.34 -41.32 5.29
CA SER A 26 -2.00 -41.76 6.63
C SER A 26 -2.56 -40.76 7.64
N GLY A 27 -3.71 -41.12 8.21
CA GLY A 27 -4.30 -40.41 9.35
C GLY A 27 -3.26 -40.25 10.45
N ARG A 28 -2.74 -39.04 10.61
CA ARG A 28 -1.89 -38.66 11.73
C ARG A 28 -2.56 -37.56 12.52
N ALA A 29 -2.64 -37.86 13.82
CA ALA A 29 -3.33 -37.14 14.87
C ALA A 29 -3.22 -35.63 14.73
N VAL A 30 -4.38 -34.97 14.85
CA VAL A 30 -4.51 -33.57 15.25
C VAL A 30 -3.53 -33.35 16.39
N ALA A 31 -2.56 -32.46 16.19
CA ALA A 31 -1.65 -32.06 17.26
C ALA A 31 -2.51 -31.62 18.45
N LYS A 32 -2.31 -32.28 19.59
CA LYS A 32 -3.04 -31.99 20.83
C LYS A 32 -2.91 -30.49 21.12
N PRO A 33 -4.01 -29.78 21.46
CA PRO A 33 -3.95 -28.37 21.80
C PRO A 33 -2.86 -28.14 22.86
N PRO A 34 -2.06 -27.07 22.77
CA PRO A 34 -1.19 -26.72 23.88
C PRO A 34 -2.09 -26.47 25.10
N ALA A 35 -1.80 -27.17 26.20
CA ALA A 35 -2.44 -26.98 27.49
C ALA A 35 -1.98 -25.63 28.06
N GLY A 36 -2.68 -24.56 27.69
CA GLY A 36 -2.72 -23.30 28.44
C GLY A 36 -4.03 -23.23 29.23
N PRO A 37 -4.10 -22.41 30.30
CA PRO A 37 -5.36 -22.18 31.00
C PRO A 37 -6.35 -21.52 30.02
N GLY A 38 -7.50 -22.15 29.82
CA GLY A 38 -8.58 -21.56 29.04
C GLY A 38 -9.11 -20.30 29.72
N VAL A 39 -9.58 -19.33 28.93
CA VAL A 39 -10.26 -18.13 29.43
C VAL A 39 -11.76 -18.44 29.51
N ALA A 40 -12.41 -18.13 30.62
CA ALA A 40 -13.84 -18.34 30.79
C ALA A 40 -14.61 -17.01 30.66
N ALA A 41 -15.66 -16.99 29.84
CA ALA A 41 -16.61 -15.90 29.79
C ALA A 41 -17.80 -16.18 30.73
N ALA A 42 -18.28 -15.15 31.43
CA ALA A 42 -19.50 -15.23 32.24
C ALA A 42 -20.65 -14.47 31.59
N ARG A 43 -21.89 -14.98 31.69
CA ARG A 43 -23.06 -14.27 31.17
C ARG A 43 -23.34 -13.03 32.02
N VAL A 44 -23.58 -11.89 31.38
CA VAL A 44 -23.94 -10.63 32.03
C VAL A 44 -25.26 -10.80 32.81
N GLN A 45 -25.28 -10.28 34.05
CA GLN A 45 -26.49 -10.09 34.84
C GLN A 45 -26.70 -8.58 35.04
N GLY A 46 -27.79 -8.02 34.50
CA GLY A 46 -28.05 -6.57 34.52
C GLY A 46 -27.52 -5.85 33.28
N SER A 47 -27.17 -4.58 33.42
CA SER A 47 -26.57 -3.74 32.36
C SER A 47 -25.12 -3.42 32.67
N VAL A 48 -24.29 -3.34 31.63
CA VAL A 48 -22.90 -2.85 31.71
C VAL A 48 -22.85 -1.53 30.93
N GLU A 49 -22.51 -0.43 31.61
CA GLU A 49 -22.32 0.86 30.94
C GLU A 49 -20.85 0.98 30.55
N ILE A 50 -20.56 1.37 29.30
CA ILE A 50 -19.19 1.52 28.82
C ILE A 50 -18.69 2.92 29.17
N ASP A 51 -18.29 3.11 30.43
CA ASP A 51 -17.80 4.38 30.96
C ASP A 51 -16.32 4.34 31.41
N GLY A 52 -15.71 3.15 31.33
CA GLY A 52 -14.34 2.88 31.67
C GLY A 52 -14.15 2.53 33.15
N ARG A 53 -15.22 2.29 33.91
CA ARG A 53 -15.15 1.89 35.33
C ARG A 53 -15.67 0.47 35.51
N LEU A 54 -14.81 -0.41 36.01
CA LEU A 54 -15.19 -1.78 36.36
C LEU A 54 -15.96 -1.87 37.70
N SER A 55 -17.05 -1.11 37.83
CA SER A 55 -17.77 -0.93 39.10
C SER A 55 -19.05 -1.75 39.23
N GLU A 56 -19.58 -2.23 38.12
CA GLU A 56 -20.81 -3.00 38.04
C GLU A 56 -20.63 -4.38 38.68
N PRO A 57 -21.65 -4.89 39.39
CA PRO A 57 -21.63 -6.23 39.97
C PRO A 57 -21.39 -7.35 38.95
N ALA A 58 -21.75 -7.14 37.67
CA ALA A 58 -21.55 -8.09 36.59
C ALA A 58 -20.07 -8.48 36.42
N TRP A 59 -19.14 -7.54 36.63
CA TRP A 59 -17.70 -7.82 36.54
C TRP A 59 -17.22 -8.79 37.62
N ALA A 60 -17.87 -8.84 38.79
CA ALA A 60 -17.52 -9.78 39.85
C ALA A 60 -17.88 -11.24 39.52
N ALA A 61 -18.74 -11.47 38.54
CA ALA A 61 -19.16 -12.82 38.13
C ALA A 61 -18.15 -13.54 37.23
N ALA A 62 -17.21 -12.81 36.60
CA ALA A 62 -16.16 -13.39 35.76
C ALA A 62 -14.85 -13.57 36.54
N GLU A 63 -14.23 -14.73 36.38
CA GLU A 63 -12.89 -15.00 36.91
C GLU A 63 -11.85 -14.17 36.14
N PRO A 64 -10.96 -13.42 36.83
CA PRO A 64 -9.94 -12.63 36.15
C PRO A 64 -8.82 -13.50 35.60
N PHE A 65 -8.52 -13.36 34.32
CA PHE A 65 -7.30 -13.85 33.71
C PHE A 65 -6.11 -12.95 34.09
N THR A 66 -4.99 -13.53 34.53
CA THR A 66 -3.82 -12.78 35.04
C THR A 66 -2.47 -13.27 34.52
N GLU A 67 -2.42 -14.34 33.73
CA GLU A 67 -1.18 -14.99 33.31
C GLU A 67 -0.58 -14.35 32.05
N PHE A 68 0.12 -13.22 32.22
CA PHE A 68 0.81 -12.52 31.13
C PHE A 68 2.32 -12.81 31.11
N GLN A 69 2.86 -12.97 29.90
CA GLN A 69 4.28 -13.21 29.64
C GLN A 69 4.83 -12.20 28.62
N GLN A 70 6.08 -11.81 28.82
CA GLN A 70 6.78 -10.86 27.97
C GLN A 70 7.15 -11.49 26.62
N ARG A 71 6.84 -10.77 25.54
CA ARG A 71 7.50 -10.93 24.23
C ARG A 71 8.83 -10.16 24.21
N SER A 72 8.79 -8.96 24.74
CA SER A 72 9.89 -8.01 24.87
C SER A 72 9.85 -7.40 26.26
N PRO A 73 10.98 -7.02 26.88
CA PRO A 73 12.35 -7.22 26.41
C PRO A 73 12.89 -8.64 26.64
N HIS A 74 12.35 -9.39 27.60
CA HIS A 74 12.82 -10.73 27.97
C HIS A 74 11.79 -11.79 27.59
N GLU A 75 11.92 -12.32 26.38
CA GLU A 75 11.00 -13.33 25.84
C GLU A 75 10.75 -14.49 26.83
N GLY A 76 9.48 -14.71 27.19
CA GLY A 76 9.01 -15.76 28.10
C GLY A 76 9.09 -15.45 29.60
N ALA A 77 9.61 -14.29 30.00
CA ALA A 77 9.57 -13.87 31.40
C ALA A 77 8.15 -13.44 31.82
N PRO A 78 7.79 -13.51 33.12
CA PRO A 78 6.54 -12.93 33.61
C PRO A 78 6.46 -11.43 33.34
N ALA A 79 5.27 -10.91 33.06
CA ALA A 79 5.02 -9.47 32.95
C ALA A 79 5.45 -8.73 34.23
N THR A 80 6.06 -7.55 34.08
CA THR A 80 6.55 -6.76 35.22
C THR A 80 5.45 -5.93 35.89
N LEU A 81 4.31 -5.76 35.24
CA LEU A 81 3.13 -5.10 35.77
C LEU A 81 1.93 -6.03 35.66
N ARG A 82 1.17 -6.14 36.75
CA ARG A 82 -0.01 -7.00 36.80
C ARG A 82 -1.13 -6.45 35.92
N THR A 83 -1.74 -7.33 35.14
CA THR A 83 -2.92 -7.06 34.33
C THR A 83 -3.98 -8.09 34.66
N GLU A 84 -5.21 -7.65 34.91
CA GLU A 84 -6.35 -8.53 35.12
C GLU A 84 -7.37 -8.30 34.02
N VAL A 85 -7.82 -9.36 33.36
CA VAL A 85 -8.83 -9.27 32.30
C VAL A 85 -10.02 -10.14 32.63
N ARG A 86 -11.23 -9.59 32.48
CA ARG A 86 -12.51 -10.28 32.68
C ARG A 86 -13.29 -10.23 31.39
N VAL A 87 -13.93 -11.34 31.04
CA VAL A 87 -14.73 -11.49 29.83
C VAL A 87 -16.17 -11.78 30.21
N LEU A 88 -17.09 -10.94 29.74
CA LEU A 88 -18.53 -11.15 29.89
C LEU A 88 -19.19 -11.26 28.53
N TYR A 89 -20.41 -11.81 28.48
CA TYR A 89 -21.20 -11.86 27.26
C TYR A 89 -22.71 -11.78 27.54
N ASP A 90 -23.47 -11.28 26.58
CA ASP A 90 -24.93 -11.39 26.55
C ASP A 90 -25.38 -11.90 25.16
N ASP A 91 -26.64 -11.67 24.80
CA ASP A 91 -27.18 -12.08 23.50
C ASP A 91 -26.75 -11.16 22.33
N ASP A 92 -26.21 -9.97 22.63
CA ASP A 92 -25.91 -8.92 21.66
C ASP A 92 -24.40 -8.67 21.47
N ALA A 93 -23.58 -8.92 22.50
CA ALA A 93 -22.17 -8.54 22.51
C ALA A 93 -21.31 -9.40 23.46
N ILE A 94 -20.01 -9.37 23.18
CA ILE A 94 -18.96 -9.73 24.15
C ILE A 94 -18.40 -8.45 24.78
N TYR A 95 -18.17 -8.49 26.09
CA TYR A 95 -17.64 -7.39 26.88
C TYR A 95 -16.30 -7.78 27.48
N VAL A 96 -15.33 -6.87 27.44
CA VAL A 96 -14.00 -7.09 28.03
C VAL A 96 -13.68 -5.94 28.95
N GLY A 97 -13.40 -6.28 30.20
CA GLY A 97 -13.01 -5.36 31.26
C GLY A 97 -11.59 -5.68 31.71
N ALA A 98 -10.66 -4.74 31.55
CA ALA A 98 -9.27 -4.92 31.92
C ALA A 98 -8.83 -3.91 32.99
N ARG A 99 -8.20 -4.42 34.06
CA ARG A 99 -7.52 -3.63 35.09
C ARG A 99 -6.02 -3.74 34.87
N LEU A 100 -5.42 -2.65 34.41
CA LEU A 100 -4.01 -2.56 34.06
C LEU A 100 -3.27 -1.85 35.18
N LEU A 101 -2.80 -2.61 36.17
CA LEU A 101 -2.10 -2.03 37.31
C LEU A 101 -0.77 -1.43 36.87
N ASP A 102 -0.40 -0.31 37.48
CA ASP A 102 0.83 0.40 37.20
C ASP A 102 1.42 0.95 38.50
N THR A 103 2.71 0.71 38.73
CA THR A 103 3.41 1.22 39.92
C THR A 103 3.71 2.72 39.85
N ALA A 104 3.56 3.34 38.67
CA ALA A 104 3.74 4.78 38.45
C ALA A 104 2.60 5.33 37.56
N PRO A 105 1.37 5.47 38.10
CA PRO A 105 0.20 5.89 37.32
C PRO A 105 0.32 7.28 36.68
N ASP A 106 1.05 8.19 37.33
CA ASP A 106 1.38 9.53 36.82
C ASP A 106 2.26 9.52 35.56
N SER A 107 2.96 8.40 35.34
CA SER A 107 3.88 8.18 34.23
C SER A 107 3.26 7.33 33.09
N ILE A 108 1.98 7.00 33.18
CA ILE A 108 1.26 6.32 32.11
C ILE A 108 1.19 7.22 30.89
N LEU A 109 1.62 6.70 29.75
CA LEU A 109 1.51 7.40 28.47
C LEU A 109 0.07 7.28 27.97
N ALA A 110 -0.78 8.22 28.35
CA ALA A 110 -2.16 8.35 27.86
C ALA A 110 -2.24 9.46 26.81
N ARG A 111 -2.10 9.11 25.53
CA ARG A 111 -2.17 10.07 24.41
C ARG A 111 -3.47 9.90 23.63
N LEU A 112 -4.22 10.97 23.48
CA LEU A 112 -5.44 11.01 22.70
C LEU A 112 -5.10 11.18 21.22
N ALA A 113 -5.62 10.30 20.37
CA ALA A 113 -5.59 10.45 18.94
C ALA A 113 -6.99 10.21 18.36
N ARG A 114 -7.14 10.42 17.05
CA ARG A 114 -8.33 9.97 16.34
C ARG A 114 -8.34 8.44 16.38
N ARG A 115 -9.53 7.85 16.37
CA ARG A 115 -9.72 6.42 16.10
C ARG A 115 -8.84 5.94 14.93
N ASP A 116 -8.16 4.80 15.12
CA ASP A 116 -7.21 4.16 14.20
C ASP A 116 -5.93 4.94 13.87
N ASP A 117 -5.66 6.08 14.52
CA ASP A 117 -4.40 6.81 14.36
C ASP A 117 -3.37 6.38 15.41
N SER A 118 -2.42 5.53 14.99
CA SER A 118 -1.43 4.93 15.88
C SER A 118 -0.49 5.96 16.49
N ILE A 119 -0.64 6.19 17.80
CA ILE A 119 0.25 7.02 18.62
C ILE A 119 0.88 6.18 19.73
N SER A 120 2.15 6.41 20.05
CA SER A 120 2.81 5.70 21.16
C SER A 120 2.11 6.05 22.48
N SER A 121 1.48 5.05 23.10
CA SER A 121 0.66 5.14 24.31
C SER A 121 0.67 3.78 25.03
N ASP A 122 0.38 3.73 26.33
CA ASP A 122 0.03 2.47 27.00
C ASP A 122 -1.28 1.95 26.37
N LEU A 123 -1.28 0.70 25.93
CA LEU A 123 -2.27 0.13 25.02
C LEU A 123 -2.69 -1.26 25.50
N PHE A 124 -3.98 -1.50 25.54
CA PHE A 124 -4.57 -2.82 25.76
C PHE A 124 -5.19 -3.32 24.46
N THR A 125 -4.92 -4.56 24.09
CA THR A 125 -5.44 -5.22 22.90
C THR A 125 -6.18 -6.49 23.27
N LEU A 126 -7.40 -6.63 22.78
CA LEU A 126 -8.16 -7.87 22.69
C LEU A 126 -7.91 -8.49 21.31
N TYR A 127 -7.49 -9.74 21.26
CA TYR A 127 -7.46 -10.55 20.05
C TYR A 127 -8.54 -11.63 20.13
N LEU A 128 -9.31 -11.83 19.05
CA LEU A 128 -10.37 -12.84 18.98
C LEU A 128 -10.25 -13.65 17.70
N ASP A 129 -10.39 -14.96 17.80
CA ASP A 129 -10.63 -15.91 16.70
C ASP A 129 -12.00 -16.58 16.91
N PRO A 130 -13.11 -15.93 16.47
CA PRO A 130 -14.45 -16.47 16.69
C PRO A 130 -14.79 -17.71 15.85
N PHE A 131 -13.97 -18.04 14.85
CA PHE A 131 -14.12 -19.25 14.06
C PHE A 131 -13.34 -20.44 14.63
N HIS A 132 -12.45 -20.19 15.59
CA HIS A 132 -11.50 -21.16 16.15
C HIS A 132 -10.68 -21.87 15.06
N ASP A 133 -10.39 -21.16 13.97
CA ASP A 133 -9.64 -21.71 12.85
C ASP A 133 -8.13 -21.57 13.02
N ARG A 134 -7.72 -20.90 14.11
CA ARG A 134 -6.33 -20.71 14.55
C ARG A 134 -5.47 -20.00 13.51
N ARG A 135 -6.11 -19.17 12.66
CA ARG A 135 -5.45 -18.50 11.54
C ARG A 135 -6.01 -17.10 11.26
N SER A 136 -7.29 -16.89 11.47
CA SER A 136 -7.98 -15.63 11.21
C SER A 136 -8.64 -15.08 12.47
N GLY A 137 -8.93 -13.78 12.48
CA GLY A 137 -9.54 -13.17 13.65
C GLY A 137 -9.66 -11.67 13.54
N TYR A 138 -9.91 -11.05 14.69
CA TYR A 138 -10.06 -9.63 14.87
C TYR A 138 -9.15 -9.18 16.00
N TYR A 139 -8.73 -7.91 15.96
CA TYR A 139 -8.16 -7.27 17.13
C TYR A 139 -8.86 -5.94 17.39
N PHE A 140 -9.04 -5.64 18.67
CA PHE A 140 -9.62 -4.41 19.17
C PHE A 140 -8.67 -3.85 20.21
N LYS A 141 -8.25 -2.59 20.04
CA LYS A 141 -7.34 -1.94 20.97
C LYS A 141 -7.95 -0.68 21.53
N ILE A 142 -7.57 -0.38 22.77
CA ILE A 142 -7.83 0.90 23.41
C ILE A 142 -6.57 1.35 24.12
N ASN A 143 -6.26 2.64 24.02
CA ASN A 143 -5.17 3.21 24.80
C ASN A 143 -5.67 3.82 26.11
N ALA A 144 -4.75 4.15 27.01
CA ALA A 144 -5.10 4.76 28.31
C ALA A 144 -5.83 6.12 28.22
N ALA A 145 -5.90 6.74 27.04
CA ALA A 145 -6.68 7.96 26.78
C ALA A 145 -8.06 7.70 26.14
N GLY A 146 -8.43 6.44 25.90
CA GLY A 146 -9.71 6.06 25.30
C GLY A 146 -9.76 6.12 23.77
N THR A 147 -8.62 6.22 23.10
CA THR A 147 -8.56 6.10 21.63
C THR A 147 -8.74 4.64 21.24
N LEU A 148 -9.67 4.38 20.31
CA LEU A 148 -10.00 3.04 19.81
C LEU A 148 -9.20 2.71 18.54
N TYR A 149 -8.87 1.44 18.36
CA TYR A 149 -8.21 0.91 17.18
C TYR A 149 -8.79 -0.46 16.85
N ASP A 150 -8.89 -0.80 15.57
CA ASP A 150 -9.23 -2.16 15.19
C ASP A 150 -8.56 -2.64 13.90
N GLY A 151 -8.86 -3.89 13.58
CA GLY A 151 -8.41 -4.55 12.37
C GLY A 151 -8.67 -6.04 12.41
N THR A 152 -8.28 -6.71 11.34
CA THR A 152 -8.42 -8.15 11.17
C THR A 152 -7.06 -8.85 11.18
N LEU A 153 -7.08 -10.14 11.49
CA LEU A 153 -5.95 -11.03 11.47
C LEU A 153 -6.16 -12.07 10.36
N SER A 154 -5.12 -12.38 9.61
CA SER A 154 -5.15 -13.43 8.60
C SER A 154 -3.83 -14.19 8.55
N ASN A 155 -3.85 -15.39 7.95
CA ASN A 155 -2.66 -16.23 7.77
C ASN A 155 -1.79 -16.40 9.02
N ASP A 156 -2.40 -16.45 10.20
CA ASP A 156 -1.73 -16.57 11.50
C ASP A 156 -0.96 -15.33 11.97
N VAL A 157 -0.38 -14.52 11.08
CA VAL A 157 0.52 -13.40 11.46
C VAL A 157 0.18 -12.05 10.82
N ASP A 158 -0.58 -12.03 9.74
CA ASP A 158 -0.88 -10.82 8.99
C ASP A 158 -1.92 -9.99 9.74
N LYS A 159 -1.74 -8.67 9.73
CA LYS A 159 -2.66 -7.71 10.36
C LYS A 159 -3.13 -6.71 9.33
N ASP A 160 -4.44 -6.57 9.19
CA ASP A 160 -5.06 -5.58 8.32
C ASP A 160 -5.83 -4.56 9.17
N LYS A 161 -5.27 -3.35 9.27
CA LYS A 161 -5.81 -2.21 10.02
C LYS A 161 -6.87 -1.39 9.26
N SER A 162 -7.23 -1.82 8.05
CA SER A 162 -8.16 -1.09 7.19
C SER A 162 -9.63 -1.40 7.49
N TRP A 163 -9.89 -2.52 8.17
CA TRP A 163 -11.23 -2.84 8.67
C TRP A 163 -11.62 -1.84 9.77
N ASP A 164 -12.83 -1.30 9.66
CA ASP A 164 -13.41 -0.34 10.61
C ASP A 164 -14.75 -0.90 11.10
N GLY A 165 -14.75 -1.44 12.32
CA GLY A 165 -15.95 -1.95 12.99
C GLY A 165 -16.76 -0.87 13.70
N VAL A 166 -18.03 -1.10 14.00
CA VAL A 166 -18.82 -0.19 14.87
C VAL A 166 -18.92 -0.79 16.27
N TRP A 167 -17.97 -0.44 17.14
CA TRP A 167 -17.88 -0.91 18.53
C TRP A 167 -17.61 0.26 19.49
N SER A 168 -17.79 0.04 20.79
CA SER A 168 -17.61 1.07 21.81
C SER A 168 -16.61 0.64 22.87
N GLY A 169 -15.77 1.56 23.31
CA GLY A 169 -14.87 1.35 24.44
C GLY A 169 -14.61 2.63 25.20
N ALA A 170 -14.24 2.49 26.46
CA ALA A 170 -13.89 3.59 27.34
C ALA A 170 -12.69 3.20 28.20
N ALA A 171 -11.81 4.17 28.48
CA ALA A 171 -10.65 3.96 29.33
C ALA A 171 -10.53 5.07 30.37
N ARG A 172 -10.01 4.72 31.54
CA ARG A 172 -9.82 5.67 32.64
C ARG A 172 -8.53 5.40 33.40
N VAL A 173 -7.71 6.43 33.53
CA VAL A 173 -6.54 6.41 34.42
C VAL A 173 -6.98 6.73 35.85
N ASP A 174 -6.45 5.99 36.83
CA ASP A 174 -6.70 6.20 38.25
C ASP A 174 -5.43 5.97 39.11
N GLU A 175 -5.58 5.96 40.43
CA GLU A 175 -4.46 5.87 41.38
C GLU A 175 -3.71 4.52 41.38
N GLN A 176 -4.25 3.46 40.78
CA GLN A 176 -3.59 2.15 40.73
C GLN A 176 -3.08 1.78 39.33
N GLY A 177 -3.41 2.59 38.32
CA GLY A 177 -3.07 2.33 36.93
C GLY A 177 -4.15 2.87 36.00
N TRP A 178 -4.74 1.99 35.19
CA TRP A 178 -5.90 2.36 34.36
C TRP A 178 -6.82 1.17 34.09
N THR A 179 -8.04 1.48 33.66
CA THR A 179 -9.06 0.51 33.25
C THR A 179 -9.45 0.71 31.80
N ALA A 180 -9.79 -0.39 31.15
CA ALA A 180 -10.35 -0.44 29.82
C ALA A 180 -11.64 -1.25 29.84
N GLU A 181 -12.70 -0.72 29.24
CA GLU A 181 -13.94 -1.43 28.97
C GLU A 181 -14.19 -1.43 27.47
N MET A 182 -14.54 -2.58 26.92
CA MET A 182 -14.88 -2.77 25.53
C MET A 182 -16.20 -3.51 25.42
N ARG A 183 -17.07 -3.04 24.52
CA ARG A 183 -18.25 -3.77 24.06
C ARG A 183 -18.10 -4.02 22.57
N ILE A 184 -17.99 -5.29 22.20
CA ILE A 184 -17.85 -5.74 20.81
C ILE A 184 -19.18 -6.41 20.39
N PRO A 185 -20.02 -5.72 19.61
CA PRO A 185 -21.29 -6.29 19.16
C PRO A 185 -21.08 -7.51 18.26
N TYR A 186 -21.93 -8.52 18.38
CA TYR A 186 -21.90 -9.69 17.50
C TYR A 186 -22.17 -9.33 16.03
N SER A 187 -22.76 -8.17 15.74
CA SER A 187 -22.92 -7.66 14.36
C SER A 187 -21.59 -7.38 13.67
N GLN A 188 -20.55 -7.05 14.45
CA GLN A 188 -19.20 -6.77 13.97
C GLN A 188 -18.35 -8.03 13.86
N LEU A 189 -18.80 -9.13 14.47
CA LEU A 189 -18.09 -10.42 14.45
C LEU A 189 -18.76 -11.38 13.46
N ARG A 190 -17.99 -12.36 13.01
CA ARG A 190 -18.48 -13.50 12.24
C ARG A 190 -18.10 -14.77 12.98
N PHE A 191 -19.09 -15.61 13.26
CA PHE A 191 -18.91 -16.86 13.98
C PHE A 191 -19.97 -17.89 13.56
N GLN A 192 -19.71 -19.16 13.86
CA GLN A 192 -20.63 -20.24 13.54
C GLN A 192 -21.71 -20.37 14.62
N ARG A 193 -22.93 -20.71 14.22
CA ARG A 193 -23.99 -21.03 15.18
C ARG A 193 -23.73 -22.41 15.79
N ASN A 194 -23.44 -22.43 17.08
CA ASN A 194 -23.26 -23.62 17.91
C ASN A 194 -23.91 -23.37 19.28
N ASP A 195 -24.43 -24.43 19.92
CA ASP A 195 -25.04 -24.33 21.26
C ASP A 195 -24.03 -23.86 22.32
N ARG A 196 -22.78 -24.33 22.17
CA ARG A 196 -21.61 -23.93 22.95
C ARG A 196 -20.54 -23.40 22.00
N GLN A 197 -20.06 -22.21 22.27
CA GLN A 197 -19.01 -21.58 21.48
C GLN A 197 -17.65 -21.86 22.12
N VAL A 198 -16.67 -22.19 21.28
CA VAL A 198 -15.25 -22.20 21.64
C VAL A 198 -14.55 -21.29 20.64
N TRP A 199 -13.96 -20.20 21.13
CA TRP A 199 -13.22 -19.23 20.31
C TRP A 199 -11.74 -19.22 20.71
N GLY A 200 -10.87 -18.68 19.88
CA GLY A 200 -9.52 -18.31 20.32
C GLY A 200 -9.54 -16.90 20.92
N ILE A 201 -8.80 -16.66 21.99
CA ILE A 201 -8.63 -15.33 22.60
C ILE A 201 -7.19 -15.12 23.04
N ASP A 202 -6.67 -13.91 22.87
CA ASP A 202 -5.41 -13.48 23.47
C ASP A 202 -5.53 -12.01 23.89
N PHE A 203 -4.69 -11.60 24.81
CA PHE A 203 -4.66 -10.24 25.33
C PHE A 203 -3.26 -9.70 25.18
N GLY A 204 -3.12 -8.47 24.66
CA GLY A 204 -1.84 -7.77 24.57
C GLY A 204 -1.85 -6.52 25.46
N ARG A 205 -0.75 -6.27 26.17
CA ARG A 205 -0.46 -4.96 26.79
C ARG A 205 0.86 -4.44 26.25
N GLU A 206 0.85 -3.25 25.65
CA GLU A 206 2.07 -2.56 25.23
C GLU A 206 2.37 -1.47 26.26
N ILE A 207 3.56 -1.52 26.88
CA ILE A 207 4.00 -0.60 27.92
C ILE A 207 5.22 0.18 27.40
N PRO A 208 5.02 1.28 26.62
CA PRO A 208 6.13 1.90 25.92
C PRO A 208 7.27 2.34 26.85
N ARG A 209 6.95 2.95 28.00
CA ARG A 209 7.98 3.45 28.94
C ARG A 209 8.91 2.36 29.49
N ARG A 210 8.48 1.11 29.52
CA ARG A 210 9.30 -0.07 29.88
C ARG A 210 9.83 -0.82 28.66
N ARG A 211 9.28 -0.51 27.47
CA ARG A 211 9.51 -1.22 26.20
C ARG A 211 9.22 -2.70 26.34
N GLU A 212 8.08 -2.94 26.96
CA GLU A 212 7.60 -4.23 27.35
C GLU A 212 6.29 -4.48 26.63
N ASP A 213 6.21 -5.65 25.98
CA ASP A 213 4.99 -6.12 25.33
C ASP A 213 4.62 -7.44 25.99
N ASP A 214 3.48 -7.47 26.64
CA ASP A 214 2.98 -8.60 27.39
C ASP A 214 1.81 -9.25 26.67
N TYR A 215 1.76 -10.58 26.67
CA TYR A 215 0.69 -11.36 26.04
C TYR A 215 0.26 -12.52 26.94
N ALA A 216 -0.98 -13.01 26.79
CA ALA A 216 -1.34 -14.31 27.36
C ALA A 216 -0.61 -15.43 26.61
N ALA A 217 -0.52 -15.34 25.28
CA ALA A 217 0.29 -16.23 24.45
C ALA A 217 1.20 -15.47 23.46
N TYR A 218 2.41 -15.12 23.91
CA TYR A 218 3.31 -14.26 23.14
C TYR A 218 3.82 -14.89 21.82
N PRO A 219 3.91 -14.10 20.73
CA PRO A 219 4.58 -14.54 19.50
C PRO A 219 6.10 -14.53 19.68
N ARG A 220 6.75 -15.66 19.42
CA ARG A 220 8.21 -15.83 19.58
C ARG A 220 8.99 -15.03 18.54
N ARG A 221 10.11 -14.40 18.92
CA ARG A 221 10.91 -13.50 18.04
C ARG A 221 11.63 -14.21 16.88
N LYS A 222 11.72 -15.53 16.92
CA LYS A 222 12.39 -16.37 15.89
C LYS A 222 11.43 -17.26 15.10
N GLU A 223 10.12 -17.09 15.28
CA GLU A 223 9.08 -17.86 14.62
C GLU A 223 8.01 -16.91 14.04
N SER A 224 7.33 -17.34 12.98
CA SER A 224 6.17 -16.64 12.42
C SER A 224 4.90 -17.43 12.74
N SER A 225 4.35 -17.22 13.94
CA SER A 225 3.08 -17.80 14.41
C SER A 225 2.47 -16.91 15.49
N PHE A 226 1.17 -16.62 15.44
CA PHE A 226 0.50 -15.78 16.43
C PHE A 226 -0.92 -16.26 16.76
N VAL A 227 -1.90 -16.11 15.85
CA VAL A 227 -3.30 -16.58 16.05
C VAL A 227 -3.38 -18.06 16.45
N SER A 228 -2.52 -18.90 15.91
CA SER A 228 -2.50 -20.34 16.18
C SER A 228 -2.19 -20.73 17.62
N ARG A 229 -1.65 -19.78 18.39
CA ARG A 229 -1.26 -19.94 19.79
C ARG A 229 -2.31 -19.42 20.79
N PHE A 230 -3.39 -18.81 20.31
CA PHE A 230 -4.41 -18.24 21.20
C PHE A 230 -4.99 -19.30 22.15
N PRO A 231 -5.06 -19.01 23.46
CA PRO A 231 -5.85 -19.78 24.42
C PRO A 231 -7.30 -19.94 23.97
N ASP A 232 -7.95 -21.01 24.44
CA ASP A 232 -9.37 -21.25 24.16
C ASP A 232 -10.23 -20.38 25.10
N LEU A 233 -11.19 -19.66 24.53
CA LEU A 233 -12.29 -18.98 25.21
C LEU A 233 -13.50 -19.90 25.29
N VAL A 234 -13.99 -20.16 26.51
CA VAL A 234 -15.12 -21.06 26.78
C VAL A 234 -16.18 -20.38 27.66
N GLY A 235 -17.35 -21.02 27.85
CA GLY A 235 -18.43 -20.51 28.70
C GLY A 235 -19.48 -19.67 27.98
N ILE A 236 -19.30 -19.41 26.69
CA ILE A 236 -20.27 -18.72 25.84
C ILE A 236 -21.30 -19.74 25.32
N GLU A 237 -22.55 -19.57 25.73
CA GLU A 237 -23.66 -20.47 25.37
C GLU A 237 -24.84 -19.70 24.77
N SER A 238 -25.55 -20.35 23.86
CA SER A 238 -26.85 -19.88 23.33
C SER A 238 -26.83 -18.54 22.58
N ILE A 239 -25.71 -18.15 21.97
CA ILE A 239 -25.64 -16.96 21.11
C ILE A 239 -25.90 -17.33 19.64
N ALA A 240 -26.46 -16.38 18.87
CA ALA A 240 -26.72 -16.55 17.45
C ALA A 240 -26.00 -15.46 16.63
N PRO A 241 -25.40 -15.80 15.48
CA PRO A 241 -24.82 -14.79 14.59
C PRO A 241 -25.95 -13.88 14.06
N PRO A 242 -25.89 -12.56 14.31
CA PRO A 242 -26.93 -11.65 13.88
C PRO A 242 -26.90 -11.46 12.36
N ARG A 243 -28.05 -11.13 11.78
CA ARG A 243 -28.10 -10.63 10.40
C ARG A 243 -27.56 -9.20 10.39
N SER A 244 -26.28 -9.01 10.06
CA SER A 244 -25.71 -7.66 9.98
C SER A 244 -26.01 -7.05 8.60
N ILE A 245 -26.91 -6.08 8.56
CA ILE A 245 -27.09 -5.17 7.43
C ILE A 245 -26.85 -3.77 7.95
N GLU A 246 -25.88 -3.07 7.38
CA GLU A 246 -25.49 -1.71 7.75
C GLU A 246 -25.65 -0.82 6.52
N LEU A 247 -26.41 0.26 6.66
CA LEU A 247 -26.66 1.23 5.61
C LEU A 247 -26.10 2.59 6.04
N MET A 248 -25.36 3.23 5.14
CA MET A 248 -24.67 4.50 5.38
C MET A 248 -24.97 5.48 4.22
N PRO A 249 -26.20 5.99 4.10
CA PRO A 249 -26.47 7.09 3.18
C PRO A 249 -25.69 8.35 3.57
N TYR A 250 -25.28 9.12 2.57
CA TYR A 250 -24.67 10.42 2.78
C TYR A 250 -25.09 11.44 1.72
N VAL A 251 -24.99 12.70 2.12
CA VAL A 251 -25.13 13.86 1.25
C VAL A 251 -23.86 14.70 1.33
N THR A 252 -23.43 15.25 0.20
CA THR A 252 -22.30 16.16 0.14
C THR A 252 -22.66 17.44 -0.60
N SER A 253 -21.98 18.52 -0.23
CA SER A 253 -22.10 19.81 -0.91
C SER A 253 -20.70 20.39 -1.04
N LYS A 254 -20.28 20.62 -2.29
CA LYS A 254 -18.94 21.10 -2.64
C LYS A 254 -19.03 22.49 -3.26
N GLY A 255 -18.40 23.46 -2.62
CA GLY A 255 -18.20 24.81 -3.10
C GLY A 255 -16.80 25.00 -3.67
N GLU A 256 -16.68 25.46 -4.91
CA GLU A 256 -15.42 25.60 -5.64
C GLU A 256 -15.26 27.08 -6.08
N ASP A 257 -14.13 27.69 -5.74
CA ASP A 257 -13.67 28.95 -6.35
C ASP A 257 -12.70 28.59 -7.48
N LEU A 258 -13.23 28.64 -8.70
CA LEU A 258 -12.54 28.29 -9.93
C LEU A 258 -11.98 29.54 -10.61
N ARG A 259 -10.89 29.35 -11.35
CA ARG A 259 -10.33 30.38 -12.21
C ARG A 259 -11.41 30.85 -13.21
N HIS A 260 -11.49 32.16 -13.40
CA HIS A 260 -12.37 32.78 -14.40
C HIS A 260 -11.47 33.63 -15.29
N ASP A 261 -11.11 33.09 -16.44
CA ASP A 261 -10.33 33.82 -17.44
C ASP A 261 -11.26 34.66 -18.33
N PRO A 262 -10.84 35.85 -18.79
CA PRO A 262 -11.66 36.69 -19.66
C PRO A 262 -12.09 35.92 -20.93
N GLY A 263 -13.41 35.82 -21.16
CA GLY A 263 -13.97 35.10 -22.32
C GLY A 263 -14.31 33.63 -22.06
N ASP A 264 -14.01 33.11 -20.86
CA ASP A 264 -14.37 31.75 -20.45
C ASP A 264 -15.91 31.61 -20.27
N PRO A 265 -16.58 30.77 -21.07
CA PRO A 265 -18.03 30.58 -20.99
C PRO A 265 -18.46 29.56 -19.92
N PHE A 266 -17.53 28.85 -19.27
CA PHE A 266 -17.84 27.71 -18.40
C PHE A 266 -17.73 28.02 -16.91
N HIS A 267 -16.84 28.91 -16.53
CA HIS A 267 -16.58 29.25 -15.13
C HIS A 267 -16.99 30.69 -14.85
N SER A 268 -17.82 30.91 -13.82
CA SER A 268 -18.25 32.25 -13.36
C SER A 268 -17.64 32.63 -12.01
N GLY A 269 -16.49 32.05 -11.66
CA GLY A 269 -15.83 32.17 -10.36
C GLY A 269 -16.28 31.08 -9.37
N TRP A 270 -17.51 31.17 -8.85
CA TRP A 270 -18.01 30.21 -7.85
C TRP A 270 -18.91 29.13 -8.46
N ARG A 271 -18.76 27.87 -7.98
CA ARG A 271 -19.64 26.75 -8.33
C ARG A 271 -20.01 25.94 -7.09
N LEU A 272 -21.31 25.68 -6.90
CA LEU A 272 -21.82 24.76 -5.88
C LEU A 272 -22.27 23.44 -6.54
N ARG A 273 -21.83 22.30 -6.01
CA ARG A 273 -22.20 20.96 -6.48
C ARG A 273 -22.75 20.13 -5.32
N PRO A 274 -24.08 19.95 -5.22
CA PRO A 274 -24.65 18.95 -4.33
C PRO A 274 -24.46 17.54 -4.90
N ASN A 275 -24.29 16.56 -4.04
CA ASN A 275 -24.20 15.15 -4.41
C ASN A 275 -24.82 14.27 -3.31
N ALA A 276 -25.19 13.05 -3.65
CA ALA A 276 -25.71 12.06 -2.71
C ALA A 276 -25.26 10.66 -3.12
N GLY A 277 -25.02 9.81 -2.14
CA GLY A 277 -24.64 8.42 -2.35
C GLY A 277 -24.94 7.60 -1.10
N GLY A 278 -24.49 6.36 -1.10
CA GLY A 278 -24.67 5.51 0.05
C GLY A 278 -23.84 4.24 -0.02
N ASP A 279 -23.44 3.80 1.16
CA ASP A 279 -22.71 2.56 1.34
C ASP A 279 -23.59 1.51 2.04
N LEU A 280 -23.33 0.24 1.74
CA LEU A 280 -23.98 -0.93 2.31
C LEU A 280 -22.89 -1.89 2.77
N ARG A 281 -22.99 -2.39 4.01
CA ARG A 281 -22.23 -3.55 4.48
C ARG A 281 -23.22 -4.63 4.93
N MET A 282 -23.10 -5.83 4.38
CA MET A 282 -24.02 -6.94 4.64
C MET A 282 -23.27 -8.25 4.86
N GLY A 283 -23.63 -8.99 5.91
CA GLY A 283 -23.21 -10.37 6.09
C GLY A 283 -23.94 -11.29 5.11
N VAL A 284 -23.20 -12.07 4.33
CA VAL A 284 -23.74 -13.09 3.41
C VAL A 284 -23.40 -14.47 3.96
N GLY A 285 -24.39 -15.15 4.52
CA GLY A 285 -24.17 -16.37 5.29
C GLY A 285 -23.34 -16.11 6.57
N SER A 286 -22.66 -17.13 7.08
CA SER A 286 -21.84 -17.03 8.30
C SER A 286 -20.38 -16.62 8.05
N HIS A 287 -19.94 -16.54 6.79
CA HIS A 287 -18.50 -16.47 6.45
C HIS A 287 -18.13 -15.39 5.43
N MET A 288 -19.07 -14.62 4.90
CA MET A 288 -18.78 -13.59 3.89
C MET A 288 -19.41 -12.25 4.25
N THR A 289 -18.78 -11.17 3.77
CA THR A 289 -19.23 -9.79 3.91
C THR A 289 -19.25 -9.13 2.53
N LEU A 290 -20.41 -8.59 2.17
CA LEU A 290 -20.62 -7.75 1.00
C LEU A 290 -20.54 -6.28 1.42
N ASN A 291 -19.57 -5.56 0.88
CA ASN A 291 -19.48 -4.11 0.93
C ASN A 291 -19.89 -3.56 -0.45
N ALA A 292 -20.84 -2.64 -0.51
CA ALA A 292 -21.25 -2.00 -1.76
C ALA A 292 -21.37 -0.48 -1.58
N THR A 293 -21.17 0.26 -2.66
CA THR A 293 -21.30 1.71 -2.70
C THR A 293 -22.00 2.14 -3.97
N ALA A 294 -22.88 3.13 -3.86
CA ALA A 294 -23.56 3.77 -4.97
C ALA A 294 -23.15 5.24 -5.01
N ASN A 295 -22.62 5.68 -6.16
CA ASN A 295 -22.09 7.03 -6.37
C ASN A 295 -21.13 7.49 -5.24
N PRO A 296 -20.03 6.73 -4.98
CA PRO A 296 -19.10 6.99 -3.89
C PRO A 296 -18.52 8.41 -3.95
N ASP A 297 -18.37 9.03 -2.78
CA ASP A 297 -17.69 10.32 -2.61
C ASP A 297 -16.51 10.19 -1.66
N PHE A 298 -15.33 10.56 -2.17
CA PHE A 298 -14.05 10.48 -1.48
C PHE A 298 -13.42 11.85 -1.21
N GLY A 299 -14.21 12.92 -1.19
CA GLY A 299 -13.69 14.28 -0.98
C GLY A 299 -13.02 14.48 0.38
N GLN A 300 -13.27 13.61 1.36
CA GLN A 300 -12.61 13.59 2.67
C GLN A 300 -11.15 13.10 2.65
N VAL A 301 -10.69 12.54 1.53
CA VAL A 301 -9.37 11.95 1.42
C VAL A 301 -8.32 13.04 1.19
N GLU A 302 -7.15 12.87 1.82
CA GLU A 302 -6.01 13.78 1.67
C GLU A 302 -5.61 13.91 0.19
N VAL A 303 -5.33 15.15 -0.25
CA VAL A 303 -4.90 15.44 -1.61
C VAL A 303 -3.63 14.68 -2.00
N ASP A 304 -3.53 14.28 -3.25
CA ASP A 304 -2.35 13.59 -3.76
C ASP A 304 -1.13 14.54 -3.83
N PRO A 305 0.07 14.06 -3.44
CA PRO A 305 1.27 14.88 -3.40
C PRO A 305 1.67 15.37 -4.80
N SER A 306 2.40 16.48 -4.86
CA SER A 306 3.06 16.92 -6.09
C SER A 306 4.32 16.11 -6.32
N VAL A 307 4.50 15.61 -7.54
CA VAL A 307 5.69 14.87 -7.99
C VAL A 307 6.04 15.34 -9.39
N VAL A 308 7.33 15.58 -9.64
CA VAL A 308 7.86 15.76 -10.99
C VAL A 308 8.61 14.50 -11.38
N ASN A 309 8.15 13.84 -12.44
CA ASN A 309 8.70 12.58 -12.91
C ASN A 309 9.25 12.78 -14.33
N LEU A 310 10.57 12.65 -14.50
CA LEU A 310 11.27 12.78 -15.80
C LEU A 310 11.51 11.43 -16.49
N THR A 311 11.11 10.34 -15.84
CA THR A 311 11.23 8.99 -16.38
C THR A 311 10.17 8.71 -17.44
N ASP A 312 10.31 7.58 -18.12
CA ASP A 312 9.33 7.08 -19.08
C ASP A 312 8.26 6.19 -18.44
N VAL A 313 8.27 6.08 -17.11
CA VAL A 313 7.35 5.25 -16.33
C VAL A 313 6.33 6.15 -15.63
N GLU A 314 5.07 5.71 -15.60
CA GLU A 314 4.02 6.42 -14.87
C GLU A 314 4.24 6.44 -13.35
N THR A 315 3.81 7.53 -12.71
CA THR A 315 3.88 7.68 -11.25
C THR A 315 2.81 6.84 -10.56
N SER A 316 3.21 5.97 -9.64
CA SER A 316 2.28 5.24 -8.76
C SER A 316 2.03 6.01 -7.47
N LEU A 317 0.78 5.96 -6.99
CA LEU A 317 0.31 6.59 -5.76
C LEU A 317 -0.46 5.57 -4.91
N ASP A 318 -0.25 5.60 -3.59
CA ASP A 318 -0.98 4.73 -2.66
C ASP A 318 -2.48 4.97 -2.68
N GLU A 319 -3.32 3.93 -2.58
CA GLU A 319 -4.76 4.08 -2.41
C GLU A 319 -5.10 4.68 -1.04
N LYS A 320 -5.95 5.72 -1.02
CA LYS A 320 -6.38 6.37 0.23
C LYS A 320 -7.90 6.35 0.43
N ARG A 321 -8.67 5.85 -0.55
CA ARG A 321 -10.14 5.84 -0.52
C ARG A 321 -10.65 4.65 0.32
N PRO A 322 -11.41 4.88 1.40
CA PRO A 322 -11.76 3.83 2.38
C PRO A 322 -12.36 2.55 1.77
N PHE A 323 -13.29 2.68 0.81
CA PHE A 323 -13.91 1.53 0.14
C PHE A 323 -12.89 0.59 -0.52
N PHE A 324 -11.81 1.13 -1.10
CA PHE A 324 -10.77 0.35 -1.79
C PHE A 324 -9.66 -0.12 -0.86
N VAL A 325 -9.37 0.62 0.22
CA VAL A 325 -8.35 0.26 1.21
C VAL A 325 -8.84 -0.86 2.13
N GLU A 326 -10.11 -0.84 2.54
CA GLU A 326 -10.68 -1.85 3.44
C GLU A 326 -10.55 -3.26 2.85
N GLY A 327 -9.92 -4.20 3.56
CA GLY A 327 -9.81 -5.59 3.11
C GLY A 327 -9.05 -5.78 1.79
N VAL A 328 -8.18 -4.84 1.41
CA VAL A 328 -7.33 -4.94 0.21
C VAL A 328 -6.41 -6.17 0.27
N SER A 329 -6.04 -6.60 1.48
CA SER A 329 -5.27 -7.82 1.76
C SER A 329 -5.91 -9.09 1.15
N ALA A 330 -7.24 -9.10 0.99
CA ALA A 330 -7.96 -10.21 0.36
C ALA A 330 -7.68 -10.38 -1.15
N PHE A 331 -7.04 -9.38 -1.78
CA PHE A 331 -6.64 -9.41 -3.19
C PHE A 331 -5.13 -9.56 -3.39
N GLU A 332 -4.34 -9.69 -2.32
CA GLU A 332 -2.91 -9.93 -2.42
C GLU A 332 -2.62 -11.23 -3.19
N PHE A 333 -1.62 -11.16 -4.06
CA PHE A 333 -1.25 -12.24 -4.96
C PHE A 333 0.27 -12.36 -5.04
N GLY A 334 0.78 -13.59 -4.95
CA GLY A 334 2.19 -13.92 -5.15
C GLY A 334 3.09 -13.82 -3.92
N ARG A 335 2.63 -13.20 -2.83
CA ARG A 335 3.44 -12.98 -1.60
C ARG A 335 2.84 -13.70 -0.38
N GLN A 336 2.58 -15.00 -0.50
CA GLN A 336 1.93 -15.80 0.54
C GLN A 336 2.81 -16.96 1.04
N GLY A 337 2.79 -17.23 2.36
CA GLY A 337 3.39 -18.40 2.98
C GLY A 337 4.78 -18.23 3.61
N ALA A 338 5.60 -17.30 3.12
CA ALA A 338 6.88 -16.94 3.74
C ALA A 338 6.77 -15.62 4.52
N GLY A 339 7.49 -15.48 5.64
CA GLY A 339 7.44 -14.28 6.48
C GLY A 339 8.36 -13.11 6.08
N ASP A 340 9.23 -13.28 5.08
CA ASP A 340 10.18 -12.25 4.63
C ASP A 340 10.52 -12.52 3.15
N TYR A 341 10.06 -11.65 2.25
CA TYR A 341 10.35 -11.71 0.81
C TYR A 341 11.43 -10.69 0.48
N TRP A 342 12.54 -11.14 -0.09
CA TRP A 342 13.59 -10.24 -0.57
C TRP A 342 13.45 -10.13 -2.08
N ASP A 343 13.43 -8.89 -2.58
CA ASP A 343 13.42 -8.60 -4.00
C ASP A 343 14.57 -7.65 -4.31
N TYR A 344 15.43 -8.08 -5.22
CA TYR A 344 16.58 -7.30 -5.68
C TYR A 344 16.42 -7.05 -7.16
N ASP A 345 16.13 -5.79 -7.49
CA ASP A 345 15.99 -5.34 -8.87
C ASP A 345 14.94 -6.14 -9.67
N TRP A 346 13.90 -6.59 -8.96
CA TRP A 346 12.70 -7.18 -9.53
C TRP A 346 11.64 -6.08 -9.62
N ASP A 347 11.26 -5.74 -10.85
CA ASP A 347 10.15 -4.83 -11.11
C ASP A 347 8.84 -5.60 -10.86
N ASP A 348 8.37 -5.60 -9.61
CA ASP A 348 7.23 -6.43 -9.20
C ASP A 348 5.92 -5.92 -9.83
N PRO A 349 5.24 -6.72 -10.66
CA PRO A 349 3.98 -6.30 -11.23
C PRO A 349 2.89 -6.23 -10.15
N VAL A 350 2.19 -5.10 -10.08
CA VAL A 350 1.05 -4.93 -9.16
C VAL A 350 -0.21 -5.35 -9.89
N PHE A 351 -0.72 -6.54 -9.58
CA PHE A 351 -1.86 -7.14 -10.28
C PHE A 351 -3.22 -6.48 -10.00
N PHE A 352 -3.32 -5.70 -8.93
CA PHE A 352 -4.52 -4.95 -8.60
C PHE A 352 -4.16 -3.57 -8.03
N TYR A 353 -4.50 -2.53 -8.78
CA TYR A 353 -4.25 -1.13 -8.50
C TYR A 353 -5.56 -0.33 -8.60
N SER A 354 -6.29 -0.24 -7.49
CA SER A 354 -7.64 0.33 -7.44
C SER A 354 -7.73 1.80 -7.85
N ARG A 355 -6.62 2.55 -7.80
CA ARG A 355 -6.53 3.96 -8.24
C ARG A 355 -6.92 4.16 -9.71
N ARG A 356 -6.89 3.11 -10.54
CA ARG A 356 -7.41 3.11 -11.92
C ARG A 356 -8.92 3.33 -11.98
N ILE A 357 -9.66 2.86 -10.98
CA ILE A 357 -11.12 2.97 -10.92
C ILE A 357 -11.47 4.39 -10.49
N GLY A 358 -12.09 5.17 -11.38
CA GLY A 358 -12.49 6.54 -11.10
C GLY A 358 -11.34 7.56 -11.12
N ARG A 359 -10.26 7.27 -11.86
CA ARG A 359 -9.13 8.19 -12.09
C ARG A 359 -9.56 9.41 -12.94
N GLU A 360 -8.66 10.39 -13.05
CA GLU A 360 -8.82 11.50 -14.00
C GLU A 360 -8.98 10.96 -15.44
N PRO A 361 -9.89 11.55 -16.25
CA PRO A 361 -10.04 11.18 -17.67
C PRO A 361 -8.73 11.27 -18.44
N GLU A 362 -8.40 10.24 -19.23
CA GLU A 362 -7.13 10.17 -19.99
C GLU A 362 -7.28 10.43 -21.49
N GLY A 363 -8.51 10.48 -22.00
CA GLY A 363 -8.75 10.67 -23.43
C GLY A 363 -8.24 12.01 -23.90
N LYS A 364 -7.58 12.01 -25.07
CA LYS A 364 -6.99 13.20 -25.66
C LYS A 364 -8.05 14.26 -25.92
N ILE A 365 -7.88 15.42 -25.29
CA ILE A 365 -8.77 16.56 -25.45
C ILE A 365 -8.48 17.25 -26.80
N PRO A 366 -9.50 17.52 -27.63
CA PRO A 366 -9.36 18.32 -28.84
C PRO A 366 -8.88 19.75 -28.54
N SER A 367 -8.13 20.37 -29.46
CA SER A 367 -7.69 21.77 -29.32
C SER A 367 -8.86 22.73 -29.12
N SER A 368 -8.80 23.54 -28.07
CA SER A 368 -9.79 24.56 -27.68
C SER A 368 -9.13 25.77 -27.03
N ASP A 369 -9.87 26.89 -26.97
CA ASP A 369 -9.46 28.11 -26.25
C ASP A 369 -9.81 28.01 -24.75
N PHE A 370 -10.94 27.39 -24.43
CA PHE A 370 -11.38 27.10 -23.06
C PHE A 370 -11.91 25.68 -22.94
N GLU A 371 -11.70 25.06 -21.78
CA GLU A 371 -12.13 23.69 -21.47
C GLU A 371 -12.67 23.58 -20.03
N ASP A 372 -13.77 22.83 -19.84
CA ASP A 372 -14.24 22.38 -18.54
C ASP A 372 -14.24 20.85 -18.54
N VAL A 373 -13.24 20.30 -17.86
CA VAL A 373 -12.95 18.88 -17.78
C VAL A 373 -13.30 18.37 -16.37
N PRO A 374 -14.03 17.24 -16.25
CA PRO A 374 -14.25 16.60 -14.97
C PRO A 374 -12.91 16.19 -14.32
N PRO A 375 -12.68 16.52 -13.04
CA PRO A 375 -11.40 16.23 -12.36
C PRO A 375 -11.20 14.74 -12.02
N ALA A 376 -12.23 13.91 -12.19
CA ALA A 376 -12.23 12.48 -11.96
C ALA A 376 -13.39 11.82 -12.70
N THR A 377 -13.21 10.57 -13.11
CA THR A 377 -14.26 9.74 -13.70
C THR A 377 -15.21 9.28 -12.62
N ARG A 378 -16.51 9.52 -12.79
CA ARG A 378 -17.51 9.17 -11.79
C ARG A 378 -17.66 7.66 -11.67
N ILE A 379 -17.57 7.13 -10.46
CA ILE A 379 -17.93 5.73 -10.18
C ILE A 379 -19.45 5.69 -9.99
N LEU A 380 -20.15 4.91 -10.81
CA LEU A 380 -21.61 4.73 -10.70
C LEU A 380 -21.95 3.87 -9.48
N GLY A 381 -21.17 2.82 -9.27
CA GLY A 381 -21.25 1.97 -8.10
C GLY A 381 -20.15 0.93 -8.12
N ALA A 382 -19.90 0.36 -6.95
CA ALA A 382 -18.97 -0.75 -6.77
C ALA A 382 -19.46 -1.70 -5.69
N ALA A 383 -19.12 -2.98 -5.81
CA ALA A 383 -19.44 -4.00 -4.84
C ALA A 383 -18.24 -4.93 -4.64
N LYS A 384 -18.01 -5.33 -3.39
CA LYS A 384 -16.91 -6.15 -2.95
C LYS A 384 -17.41 -7.22 -1.99
N LEU A 385 -17.21 -8.48 -2.32
CA LEU A 385 -17.57 -9.62 -1.47
C LEU A 385 -16.28 -10.29 -1.00
N ILE A 386 -16.04 -10.31 0.30
CA ILE A 386 -14.85 -10.94 0.91
C ILE A 386 -15.31 -11.92 1.97
N GLY A 387 -14.63 -13.06 2.06
CA GLY A 387 -14.81 -13.98 3.17
C GLY A 387 -14.29 -15.37 2.86
N ARG A 388 -14.89 -16.36 3.50
CA ARG A 388 -14.53 -17.77 3.36
C ARG A 388 -15.73 -18.62 2.97
N THR A 389 -15.49 -19.69 2.22
CA THR A 389 -16.50 -20.70 1.91
C THR A 389 -16.47 -21.82 2.94
N ALA A 390 -17.55 -22.59 3.06
CA ALA A 390 -17.58 -23.80 3.90
C ALA A 390 -16.50 -24.83 3.51
N GLY A 391 -16.09 -24.86 2.24
CA GLY A 391 -14.98 -25.71 1.75
C GLY A 391 -13.58 -25.24 2.13
N GLY A 392 -13.46 -24.14 2.88
CA GLY A 392 -12.19 -23.60 3.35
C GLY A 392 -11.45 -22.70 2.35
N TRP A 393 -12.10 -22.25 1.28
CA TRP A 393 -11.54 -21.25 0.37
C TRP A 393 -11.79 -19.84 0.88
N ASN A 394 -10.76 -19.02 0.94
CA ASN A 394 -10.88 -17.57 1.01
C ASN A 394 -11.26 -17.04 -0.37
N VAL A 395 -12.24 -16.15 -0.41
CA VAL A 395 -12.79 -15.56 -1.63
C VAL A 395 -12.84 -14.05 -1.44
N GLY A 396 -12.27 -13.32 -2.40
CA GLY A 396 -12.42 -11.88 -2.51
C GLY A 396 -12.83 -11.54 -3.94
N THR A 397 -13.91 -10.80 -4.15
CA THR A 397 -14.25 -10.29 -5.49
C THR A 397 -14.69 -8.85 -5.39
N LEU A 398 -14.22 -7.98 -6.29
CA LEU A 398 -14.61 -6.59 -6.41
C LEU A 398 -15.03 -6.30 -7.85
N HIS A 399 -16.14 -5.58 -8.00
CA HIS A 399 -16.67 -5.15 -9.27
C HIS A 399 -17.05 -3.66 -9.19
N ALA A 400 -16.68 -2.86 -10.19
CA ALA A 400 -17.01 -1.45 -10.25
C ALA A 400 -17.38 -1.04 -11.69
N VAL A 401 -18.24 -0.05 -11.80
CA VAL A 401 -18.59 0.56 -13.09
C VAL A 401 -18.39 2.06 -13.00
N THR A 402 -17.67 2.63 -13.96
CA THR A 402 -17.50 4.08 -14.10
C THR A 402 -18.37 4.64 -15.21
N ASP A 403 -18.75 5.90 -15.10
CA ASP A 403 -19.54 6.59 -16.10
C ASP A 403 -18.69 7.06 -17.28
N ARG A 404 -19.37 7.51 -18.34
CA ARG A 404 -18.75 8.23 -19.45
C ARG A 404 -18.52 9.68 -19.05
N GLU A 405 -17.34 10.21 -19.37
CA GLU A 405 -17.01 11.61 -19.11
C GLU A 405 -16.91 12.41 -20.39
N THR A 406 -17.44 13.62 -20.34
CA THR A 406 -17.42 14.57 -21.45
C THR A 406 -16.78 15.88 -21.02
N ALA A 407 -15.81 16.38 -21.79
CA ALA A 407 -15.33 17.74 -21.67
C ALA A 407 -16.30 18.70 -22.36
N ARG A 408 -16.50 19.89 -21.78
CA ARG A 408 -17.11 21.03 -22.49
C ARG A 408 -16.00 21.91 -23.03
N LEU A 409 -16.00 22.19 -24.33
CA LEU A 409 -14.92 22.87 -25.02
C LEU A 409 -15.46 24.11 -25.73
N SER A 410 -14.66 25.17 -25.78
CA SER A 410 -14.97 26.42 -26.49
C SER A 410 -13.81 26.80 -27.40
N LYS A 411 -14.11 27.14 -28.64
CA LYS A 411 -13.14 27.66 -29.61
C LYS A 411 -13.80 28.63 -30.56
N ASP A 412 -13.19 29.80 -30.77
CA ASP A 412 -13.75 30.86 -31.63
C ASP A 412 -15.21 31.22 -31.26
N GLY A 413 -15.55 31.16 -29.97
CA GLY A 413 -16.90 31.43 -29.44
C GLY A 413 -17.94 30.32 -29.66
N ARG A 414 -17.56 29.19 -30.27
CA ARG A 414 -18.44 28.01 -30.40
C ARG A 414 -18.16 27.02 -29.29
N THR A 415 -19.21 26.52 -28.64
CA THR A 415 -19.10 25.49 -27.61
C THR A 415 -19.58 24.13 -28.11
N TRP A 416 -18.90 23.06 -27.71
CA TRP A 416 -19.32 21.69 -27.97
C TRP A 416 -18.92 20.77 -26.81
N ARG A 417 -19.31 19.49 -26.90
CA ARG A 417 -18.90 18.45 -25.96
C ARG A 417 -18.12 17.38 -26.69
N SER A 418 -17.09 16.85 -26.05
CA SER A 418 -16.32 15.70 -26.53
C SER A 418 -16.28 14.65 -25.43
N GLU A 419 -16.52 13.40 -25.78
CA GLU A 419 -16.23 12.28 -24.88
C GLU A 419 -14.71 12.19 -24.68
N ILE A 420 -14.29 12.04 -23.42
CA ILE A 420 -12.88 11.95 -23.03
C ILE A 420 -12.59 10.72 -22.16
N GLU A 421 -13.62 10.06 -21.63
CA GLU A 421 -13.46 8.77 -20.95
C GLU A 421 -14.67 7.89 -21.27
N PRO A 422 -14.47 6.66 -21.76
CA PRO A 422 -15.56 5.73 -22.01
C PRO A 422 -16.09 5.11 -20.72
N ARG A 423 -17.31 4.56 -20.80
CA ARG A 423 -17.86 3.74 -19.72
C ARG A 423 -16.98 2.50 -19.57
N ALA A 424 -16.55 2.21 -18.35
CA ALA A 424 -15.70 1.07 -18.08
C ALA A 424 -16.30 0.20 -16.95
N TYR A 425 -16.15 -1.12 -17.12
CA TYR A 425 -16.31 -2.12 -16.07
C TYR A 425 -14.93 -2.57 -15.60
N TYR A 426 -14.81 -2.75 -14.29
CA TYR A 426 -13.63 -3.23 -13.62
C TYR A 426 -14.01 -4.40 -12.72
N GLY A 427 -13.29 -5.52 -12.81
CA GLY A 427 -13.51 -6.71 -12.01
C GLY A 427 -12.20 -7.34 -11.54
N VAL A 428 -12.15 -7.77 -10.28
CA VAL A 428 -11.07 -8.60 -9.74
C VAL A 428 -11.67 -9.70 -8.87
N THR A 429 -11.15 -10.92 -9.00
CA THR A 429 -11.55 -12.07 -8.19
C THR A 429 -10.32 -12.84 -7.72
N ARG A 430 -10.24 -13.12 -6.42
CA ARG A 430 -9.20 -13.89 -5.75
C ARG A 430 -9.83 -15.09 -5.05
N LEU A 431 -9.25 -16.28 -5.27
CA LEU A 431 -9.59 -17.51 -4.57
C LEU A 431 -8.34 -18.12 -3.96
N GLN A 432 -8.30 -18.38 -2.66
CA GLN A 432 -7.11 -18.94 -2.00
C GLN A 432 -7.51 -20.05 -1.04
N ARG A 433 -6.68 -21.09 -0.92
CA ARG A 433 -6.90 -22.17 0.05
C ARG A 433 -5.57 -22.68 0.61
N ALA A 434 -5.50 -22.75 1.93
CA ALA A 434 -4.44 -23.45 2.63
C ALA A 434 -4.73 -24.95 2.69
N LEU A 435 -3.69 -25.77 2.59
CA LEU A 435 -3.74 -27.23 2.54
C LEU A 435 -2.80 -27.81 3.61
N GLY A 436 -3.08 -29.04 4.06
CA GLY A 436 -2.19 -29.80 4.95
C GLY A 436 -1.81 -29.09 6.24
N GLY A 437 -2.77 -28.44 6.90
CA GLY A 437 -2.52 -27.65 8.13
C GLY A 437 -1.73 -26.36 7.90
N GLY A 438 -1.78 -25.79 6.69
CA GLY A 438 -1.07 -24.54 6.34
C GLY A 438 0.34 -24.76 5.77
N ARG A 439 0.80 -26.02 5.66
CA ARG A 439 2.11 -26.36 5.08
C ARG A 439 2.19 -26.06 3.59
N ALA A 440 1.06 -26.05 2.90
CA ALA A 440 0.97 -25.61 1.51
C ALA A 440 -0.23 -24.69 1.33
N GLY A 441 -0.24 -23.95 0.25
CA GLY A 441 -1.42 -23.21 -0.18
C GLY A 441 -1.38 -22.94 -1.66
N ILE A 442 -2.57 -22.79 -2.23
CA ILE A 442 -2.79 -22.46 -3.63
C ILE A 442 -3.74 -21.28 -3.71
N GLY A 443 -3.53 -20.42 -4.69
CA GLY A 443 -4.44 -19.36 -4.99
C GLY A 443 -4.52 -19.04 -6.48
N LEU A 444 -5.66 -18.45 -6.83
CA LEU A 444 -6.00 -17.95 -8.15
C LEU A 444 -6.35 -16.47 -8.04
N LEU A 445 -5.93 -15.66 -9.00
CA LEU A 445 -6.36 -14.28 -9.20
C LEU A 445 -6.81 -14.13 -10.65
N GLY A 446 -7.89 -13.39 -10.88
CA GLY A 446 -8.28 -12.92 -12.20
C GLY A 446 -8.71 -11.46 -12.16
N THR A 447 -8.31 -10.67 -13.15
CA THR A 447 -8.77 -9.29 -13.35
C THR A 447 -9.32 -9.10 -14.75
N ALA A 448 -10.32 -8.22 -14.86
CA ALA A 448 -11.00 -7.92 -16.11
C ALA A 448 -11.38 -6.44 -16.19
N THR A 449 -11.01 -5.81 -17.30
CA THR A 449 -11.47 -4.47 -17.68
C THR A 449 -12.18 -4.57 -19.02
N ALA A 450 -13.33 -3.92 -19.15
CA ALA A 450 -14.08 -3.86 -20.41
C ALA A 450 -14.66 -2.46 -20.61
N ARG A 451 -14.59 -1.92 -21.83
CA ARG A 451 -15.03 -0.56 -22.14
C ARG A 451 -16.10 -0.52 -23.23
N SER A 452 -17.00 0.44 -23.12
CA SER A 452 -18.01 0.75 -24.13
C SER A 452 -17.77 2.14 -24.71
N PHE A 453 -17.62 2.23 -26.02
CA PHE A 453 -17.28 3.45 -26.78
C PHE A 453 -18.45 3.93 -27.66
N ASP A 454 -18.89 5.17 -27.49
CA ASP A 454 -19.78 5.88 -28.40
C ASP A 454 -18.93 6.72 -29.36
N GLU A 455 -17.89 7.39 -28.86
CA GLU A 455 -16.92 8.14 -29.67
C GLU A 455 -15.88 7.19 -30.31
N PRO A 456 -15.85 7.03 -31.66
CA PRO A 456 -14.92 6.13 -32.33
C PRO A 456 -13.44 6.52 -32.13
N ALA A 457 -13.15 7.81 -31.96
CA ALA A 457 -11.78 8.30 -31.78
C ALA A 457 -11.09 7.73 -30.52
N LEU A 458 -11.87 7.38 -29.48
CA LEU A 458 -11.35 6.82 -28.24
C LEU A 458 -10.92 5.36 -28.37
N ARG A 459 -11.41 4.62 -29.39
CA ARG A 459 -11.04 3.21 -29.64
C ARG A 459 -9.56 3.01 -29.95
N SER A 460 -8.91 4.07 -30.44
CA SER A 460 -7.48 4.10 -30.78
C SER A 460 -6.59 4.59 -29.62
N GLN A 461 -7.21 4.93 -28.49
CA GLN A 461 -6.56 5.50 -27.32
C GLN A 461 -6.60 4.53 -26.14
N PHE A 462 -7.70 3.79 -25.99
CA PHE A 462 -7.91 2.83 -24.90
C PHE A 462 -8.00 1.40 -25.40
N ASP A 463 -7.64 0.47 -24.52
CA ASP A 463 -7.90 -0.94 -24.71
C ASP A 463 -9.40 -1.22 -24.55
N HIS A 464 -9.95 -2.11 -25.39
CA HIS A 464 -11.39 -2.42 -25.41
C HIS A 464 -11.73 -3.43 -24.32
N ALA A 465 -10.85 -4.41 -24.14
CA ALA A 465 -10.90 -5.39 -23.08
C ALA A 465 -9.48 -5.74 -22.62
N ALA A 466 -9.31 -6.01 -21.34
CA ALA A 466 -8.04 -6.46 -20.81
C ALA A 466 -8.28 -7.48 -19.70
N LEU A 467 -7.64 -8.64 -19.81
CA LEU A 467 -7.79 -9.78 -18.92
C LEU A 467 -6.42 -10.18 -18.38
N MET A 468 -6.35 -10.49 -17.10
CA MET A 468 -5.18 -11.14 -16.50
C MET A 468 -5.67 -12.25 -15.58
N GLY A 469 -4.94 -13.37 -15.58
CA GLY A 469 -5.20 -14.51 -14.73
C GLY A 469 -3.90 -15.11 -14.24
N GLY A 470 -3.86 -15.53 -12.98
CA GLY A 470 -2.66 -16.09 -12.39
C GLY A 470 -2.94 -17.10 -11.29
N VAL A 471 -1.93 -17.93 -11.03
CA VAL A 471 -1.88 -18.88 -9.93
C VAL A 471 -0.70 -18.52 -9.01
N ASP A 472 -0.91 -18.60 -7.71
CA ASP A 472 0.14 -18.46 -6.71
C ASP A 472 0.08 -19.57 -5.67
N GLY A 473 1.12 -19.70 -4.88
CA GLY A 473 1.13 -20.68 -3.80
C GLY A 473 2.41 -20.73 -3.01
N TRP A 474 2.38 -21.58 -1.98
CA TRP A 474 3.54 -21.91 -1.18
C TRP A 474 3.55 -23.39 -0.80
N LEU A 475 4.76 -23.86 -0.49
CA LEU A 475 5.03 -25.19 0.02
C LEU A 475 6.15 -25.11 1.06
N THR A 476 5.86 -25.62 2.24
CA THR A 476 6.83 -25.87 3.30
C THR A 476 7.58 -27.16 3.01
N LEU A 477 8.90 -27.06 2.79
CA LEU A 477 9.73 -28.15 2.29
C LEU A 477 10.16 -29.14 3.39
N ASP A 478 10.30 -28.67 4.64
CA ASP A 478 10.80 -29.47 5.77
C ASP A 478 9.76 -29.63 6.88
N ARG A 479 9.91 -30.66 7.72
CA ARG A 479 8.96 -30.94 8.81
C ARG A 479 8.83 -29.77 9.78
N ASP A 480 9.92 -29.05 10.04
CA ASP A 480 10.00 -27.99 11.03
C ASP A 480 9.51 -26.63 10.52
N GLY A 481 9.15 -26.49 9.25
CA GLY A 481 8.67 -25.21 8.71
C GLY A 481 9.75 -24.17 8.50
N THR A 482 11.00 -24.60 8.38
CA THR A 482 12.19 -23.74 8.23
C THR A 482 12.32 -23.17 6.83
N TRP A 483 11.99 -23.97 5.81
CA TRP A 483 12.16 -23.70 4.40
C TRP A 483 10.80 -23.63 3.70
N VAL A 484 10.56 -22.52 3.01
CA VAL A 484 9.33 -22.30 2.24
C VAL A 484 9.69 -21.95 0.81
N LEU A 485 9.17 -22.74 -0.12
CA LEU A 485 9.09 -22.39 -1.53
C LEU A 485 7.78 -21.64 -1.76
N SER A 486 7.82 -20.47 -2.38
CA SER A 486 6.63 -19.70 -2.76
C SER A 486 6.80 -19.16 -4.17
N GLY A 487 5.69 -18.83 -4.83
CA GLY A 487 5.76 -18.22 -6.15
C GLY A 487 4.42 -18.00 -6.80
N TRP A 488 4.47 -17.36 -7.96
CA TRP A 488 3.33 -17.10 -8.81
C TRP A 488 3.67 -17.24 -10.29
N SER A 489 2.64 -17.53 -11.08
CA SER A 489 2.66 -17.50 -12.53
C SER A 489 1.39 -16.84 -13.04
N ALA A 490 1.53 -15.95 -14.01
CA ALA A 490 0.44 -15.14 -14.55
C ALA A 490 0.48 -15.11 -16.07
N MET A 491 -0.69 -14.93 -16.67
CA MET A 491 -0.89 -14.68 -18.08
C MET A 491 -1.80 -13.47 -18.22
N SER A 492 -1.56 -12.66 -19.25
CA SER A 492 -2.44 -11.54 -19.58
C SER A 492 -2.76 -11.48 -21.06
N ARG A 493 -3.88 -10.83 -21.37
CA ARG A 493 -4.37 -10.58 -22.72
C ARG A 493 -5.04 -9.21 -22.77
N VAL A 494 -4.46 -8.29 -23.53
CA VAL A 494 -4.99 -6.95 -23.77
C VAL A 494 -5.48 -6.88 -25.21
N GLU A 495 -6.67 -6.33 -25.43
CA GLU A 495 -7.33 -6.25 -26.73
C GLU A 495 -7.64 -4.79 -27.07
N GLY A 496 -7.45 -4.42 -28.33
CA GLY A 496 -7.76 -3.09 -28.84
C GLY A 496 -7.68 -3.03 -30.36
N ASP A 497 -7.92 -1.86 -30.93
CA ASP A 497 -7.71 -1.70 -32.37
C ASP A 497 -6.21 -1.72 -32.73
N ARG A 498 -5.91 -1.82 -34.03
CA ARG A 498 -4.53 -1.87 -34.51
C ARG A 498 -3.70 -0.65 -34.09
N ALA A 499 -4.31 0.53 -34.08
CA ALA A 499 -3.61 1.76 -33.70
C ALA A 499 -3.24 1.75 -32.21
N ARG A 500 -4.14 1.25 -31.35
CA ARG A 500 -3.89 1.05 -29.92
C ARG A 500 -2.82 -0.01 -29.68
N MET A 501 -2.89 -1.15 -30.37
CA MET A 501 -1.88 -2.22 -30.21
C MET A 501 -0.48 -1.81 -30.70
N ILE A 502 -0.38 -0.99 -31.74
CA ILE A 502 0.91 -0.40 -32.14
C ILE A 502 1.45 0.51 -31.03
N LYS A 503 0.62 1.39 -30.46
CA LYS A 503 1.03 2.25 -29.34
C LYS A 503 1.44 1.45 -28.11
N LEU A 504 0.74 0.36 -27.79
CA LEU A 504 1.08 -0.52 -26.68
C LEU A 504 2.46 -1.16 -26.88
N GLN A 505 2.69 -1.80 -28.04
CA GLN A 505 3.98 -2.41 -28.39
C GLN A 505 5.14 -1.39 -28.38
N GLN A 506 4.87 -0.14 -28.77
CA GLN A 506 5.86 0.93 -28.80
C GLN A 506 6.04 1.65 -27.45
N GLY A 507 5.12 1.42 -26.52
CA GLY A 507 5.06 2.06 -25.22
C GLY A 507 6.26 1.70 -24.34
N SER A 508 6.45 2.50 -23.30
CA SER A 508 7.64 2.40 -22.43
C SER A 508 7.75 1.06 -21.72
N THR A 509 6.66 0.36 -21.48
CA THR A 509 6.69 -1.00 -20.93
C THR A 509 7.43 -1.99 -21.85
N HIS A 510 7.28 -1.86 -23.18
CA HIS A 510 7.57 -2.91 -24.16
C HIS A 510 8.73 -2.59 -25.12
N TYR A 511 8.73 -1.42 -25.76
CA TYR A 511 9.72 -0.98 -26.74
C TYR A 511 10.04 -1.98 -27.89
N PHE A 512 9.03 -2.58 -28.54
CA PHE A 512 9.22 -3.56 -29.62
C PHE A 512 9.82 -2.98 -30.92
N GLN A 513 9.85 -1.65 -31.06
CA GLN A 513 10.42 -0.95 -32.21
C GLN A 513 11.95 -0.98 -32.27
N ARG A 514 12.62 -1.53 -31.25
CA ARG A 514 14.08 -1.56 -31.14
C ARG A 514 14.70 -2.44 -32.23
N ARG A 515 15.52 -1.84 -33.10
CA ARG A 515 16.19 -2.57 -34.21
C ARG A 515 17.29 -3.53 -33.76
N ASP A 516 17.81 -3.37 -32.56
CA ASP A 516 18.86 -4.23 -32.00
C ASP A 516 18.32 -5.32 -31.06
N ALA A 517 17.00 -5.43 -30.93
CA ALA A 517 16.34 -6.53 -30.26
C ALA A 517 15.95 -7.56 -31.33
N SER A 518 16.67 -8.68 -31.41
CA SER A 518 16.40 -9.72 -32.41
C SER A 518 15.19 -10.60 -32.07
N HIS A 519 14.57 -10.41 -30.90
CA HIS A 519 13.51 -11.27 -30.35
C HIS A 519 12.13 -10.60 -30.34
N VAL A 520 12.03 -9.32 -30.69
CA VAL A 520 10.76 -8.56 -30.75
C VAL A 520 10.71 -7.66 -31.98
N GLU A 521 9.51 -7.42 -32.49
CA GLU A 521 9.23 -6.44 -33.55
C GLU A 521 7.79 -5.92 -33.41
N VAL A 522 7.51 -4.73 -33.97
CA VAL A 522 6.14 -4.18 -33.97
C VAL A 522 5.31 -4.87 -35.06
N ASP A 523 4.31 -5.65 -34.65
CA ASP A 523 3.33 -6.24 -35.55
C ASP A 523 2.09 -5.33 -35.63
N SER A 524 1.94 -4.67 -36.78
CA SER A 524 0.82 -3.76 -37.08
C SER A 524 -0.52 -4.46 -37.34
N SER A 525 -0.52 -5.79 -37.49
CA SER A 525 -1.72 -6.59 -37.74
C SER A 525 -2.45 -6.97 -36.46
N LEU A 526 -1.78 -6.90 -35.30
CA LEU A 526 -2.32 -7.30 -34.02
C LEU A 526 -3.51 -6.43 -33.58
N THR A 527 -4.51 -7.12 -33.04
CA THR A 527 -5.63 -6.54 -32.30
C THR A 527 -5.65 -6.99 -30.83
N GLN A 528 -4.61 -7.72 -30.43
CA GLN A 528 -4.43 -8.21 -29.08
C GLN A 528 -2.94 -8.45 -28.80
N LEU A 529 -2.54 -8.33 -27.53
CA LEU A 529 -1.22 -8.66 -27.02
C LEU A 529 -1.38 -9.64 -25.85
N THR A 530 -0.58 -10.72 -25.82
CA THR A 530 -0.69 -11.78 -24.81
C THR A 530 0.69 -12.17 -24.31
N GLY A 531 0.90 -12.15 -23.00
CA GLY A 531 2.18 -12.50 -22.40
C GLY A 531 2.07 -13.25 -21.09
N TYR A 532 3.23 -13.63 -20.57
CA TYR A 532 3.37 -14.49 -19.39
C TYR A 532 4.41 -13.94 -18.42
N GLY A 533 4.16 -14.10 -17.12
CA GLY A 533 5.10 -13.71 -16.08
C GLY A 533 5.17 -14.78 -14.99
N SER A 534 6.30 -14.89 -14.31
CA SER A 534 6.42 -15.74 -13.12
C SER A 534 7.51 -15.28 -12.18
N ARG A 535 7.38 -15.62 -10.91
CA ARG A 535 8.40 -15.39 -9.89
C ARG A 535 8.30 -16.46 -8.80
N TYR A 536 9.46 -17.00 -8.41
CA TYR A 536 9.56 -18.05 -7.40
C TYR A 536 10.67 -17.72 -6.41
N TRP A 537 10.42 -17.94 -5.13
CA TRP A 537 11.35 -17.72 -4.03
C TRP A 537 11.53 -18.99 -3.19
N ILE A 538 12.73 -19.19 -2.69
CA ILE A 538 13.01 -20.11 -1.60
C ILE A 538 13.51 -19.32 -0.39
N ASN A 539 12.83 -19.51 0.75
CA ASN A 539 13.02 -18.71 1.96
C ASN A 539 13.37 -19.59 3.15
N LYS A 540 14.38 -19.17 3.93
CA LYS A 540 14.65 -19.71 5.27
C LYS A 540 14.09 -18.75 6.32
N GLN A 541 13.02 -19.17 7.00
CA GLN A 541 12.25 -18.31 7.91
C GLN A 541 12.42 -18.61 9.40
N LYS A 542 13.11 -19.70 9.77
CA LYS A 542 13.41 -20.04 11.18
C LYS A 542 14.90 -19.97 11.51
N GLY A 543 15.19 -19.55 12.74
CA GLY A 543 16.55 -19.47 13.29
C GLY A 543 17.21 -18.10 13.12
N ALA A 544 18.49 -18.02 13.50
CA ALA A 544 19.25 -16.76 13.45
C ALA A 544 19.85 -16.47 12.06
N THR A 545 20.16 -17.50 11.27
CA THR A 545 20.65 -17.35 9.90
C THR A 545 19.48 -17.10 8.95
N LEU A 546 19.68 -16.19 8.00
CA LEU A 546 18.72 -15.87 6.95
C LEU A 546 19.24 -16.42 5.63
N PHE A 547 18.34 -16.86 4.77
CA PHE A 547 18.64 -17.23 3.40
C PHE A 547 17.42 -16.95 2.54
N ASN A 548 17.65 -16.39 1.37
CA ASN A 548 16.63 -16.17 0.37
C ASN A 548 17.27 -16.28 -1.02
N ALA A 549 16.58 -16.94 -1.94
CA ALA A 549 16.92 -16.88 -3.36
C ALA A 549 15.63 -16.81 -4.18
N ALA A 550 15.70 -16.18 -5.34
CA ALA A 550 14.56 -16.10 -6.24
C ALA A 550 14.96 -16.12 -7.71
N ILE A 551 14.01 -16.52 -8.55
CA ILE A 551 14.09 -16.42 -10.00
C ILE A 551 12.73 -16.01 -10.56
N GLY A 552 12.70 -15.13 -11.54
CA GLY A 552 11.48 -14.74 -12.22
C GLY A 552 11.74 -14.24 -13.63
N PHE A 553 10.66 -14.14 -14.39
CA PHE A 553 10.68 -13.59 -15.75
C PHE A 553 9.36 -12.91 -16.07
N LEU A 554 9.40 -11.95 -16.99
CA LEU A 554 8.25 -11.34 -17.66
C LEU A 554 8.53 -11.38 -19.17
N THR A 555 7.68 -12.05 -19.95
CA THR A 555 7.86 -12.08 -21.42
C THR A 555 7.69 -10.67 -21.99
N PRO A 556 8.27 -10.35 -23.17
CA PRO A 556 8.16 -9.02 -23.75
C PRO A 556 6.71 -8.54 -23.90
N GLU A 557 5.77 -9.44 -24.18
CA GLU A 557 4.35 -9.15 -24.40
C GLU A 557 3.53 -9.06 -23.11
N PHE A 558 4.11 -9.37 -21.95
CA PHE A 558 3.37 -9.38 -20.69
C PHE A 558 2.92 -7.98 -20.30
N GLU A 559 1.60 -7.83 -20.13
CA GLU A 559 0.94 -6.59 -19.73
C GLU A 559 -0.06 -6.86 -18.61
N VAL A 560 0.20 -6.40 -17.37
CA VAL A 560 -0.66 -6.74 -16.20
C VAL A 560 -2.12 -6.39 -16.43
N ASN A 561 -2.40 -5.42 -17.32
CA ASN A 561 -3.68 -4.82 -17.69
C ASN A 561 -4.00 -3.53 -16.94
N ASP A 562 -5.08 -2.87 -17.35
CA ASP A 562 -5.53 -1.57 -16.84
C ASP A 562 -6.02 -1.56 -15.39
N LEU A 563 -6.14 -2.73 -14.76
CA LEU A 563 -6.39 -2.85 -13.33
C LEU A 563 -5.11 -3.08 -12.52
N GLY A 564 -3.95 -3.10 -13.17
CA GLY A 564 -2.67 -3.19 -12.51
C GLY A 564 -1.73 -2.03 -12.82
N TYR A 565 -0.49 -2.26 -12.44
CA TYR A 565 0.63 -1.35 -12.65
C TYR A 565 1.89 -2.17 -12.89
N GLN A 566 2.63 -1.85 -13.95
CA GLN A 566 3.95 -2.40 -14.23
C GLN A 566 4.81 -1.37 -14.94
N THR A 567 6.12 -1.45 -14.71
CA THR A 567 7.07 -0.47 -15.24
C THR A 567 7.81 -0.96 -16.48
N ARG A 568 7.94 -2.29 -16.64
CA ARG A 568 8.61 -2.93 -17.77
C ARG A 568 8.29 -4.40 -17.90
N SER A 569 8.46 -4.90 -19.11
CA SER A 569 8.52 -6.33 -19.46
C SER A 569 9.90 -6.69 -20.02
N ASP A 570 10.02 -7.81 -20.74
CA ASP A 570 11.27 -8.28 -21.38
C ASP A 570 12.42 -8.45 -20.37
N LEU A 571 12.20 -9.27 -19.33
CA LEU A 571 13.23 -9.52 -18.33
C LEU A 571 13.21 -10.94 -17.74
N VAL A 572 14.39 -11.40 -17.36
CA VAL A 572 14.66 -12.59 -16.55
C VAL A 572 15.59 -12.15 -15.41
N ASN A 573 15.15 -12.27 -14.18
CA ASN A 573 15.89 -11.83 -12.99
C ASN A 573 16.09 -12.99 -12.02
N GLY A 574 17.22 -12.98 -11.32
CA GLY A 574 17.42 -13.85 -10.18
C GLY A 574 18.37 -13.25 -9.15
N HIS A 575 18.25 -13.72 -7.91
CA HIS A 575 19.12 -13.32 -6.81
C HIS A 575 19.34 -14.44 -5.81
N ILE A 576 20.39 -14.28 -5.02
CA ILE A 576 20.69 -15.11 -3.86
C ILE A 576 21.24 -14.22 -2.75
N GLY A 577 20.77 -14.47 -1.52
CA GLY A 577 21.14 -13.70 -0.36
C GLY A 577 21.17 -14.53 0.92
N THR A 578 21.95 -14.05 1.88
CA THR A 578 22.13 -14.64 3.20
C THR A 578 22.23 -13.55 4.26
N GLY A 579 22.07 -13.90 5.53
CA GLY A 579 22.17 -12.94 6.60
C GLY A 579 22.15 -13.55 7.99
N TYR A 580 22.17 -12.70 9.01
CA TYR A 580 22.14 -13.10 10.41
C TYR A 580 21.36 -12.12 11.29
N LYS A 581 20.62 -12.65 12.27
CA LYS A 581 19.88 -11.91 13.30
C LYS A 581 20.53 -12.11 14.66
N TRP A 582 21.03 -11.03 15.25
CA TRP A 582 21.44 -10.98 16.65
C TRP A 582 20.29 -10.53 17.53
N THR A 583 19.59 -11.49 18.15
CA THR A 583 18.40 -11.23 18.98
C THR A 583 18.70 -11.07 20.47
N ARG A 584 19.95 -11.33 20.90
CA ARG A 584 20.35 -11.22 22.31
C ARG A 584 20.82 -9.79 22.58
N PRO A 585 20.19 -9.07 23.54
CA PRO A 585 20.64 -7.73 23.93
C PRO A 585 22.09 -7.73 24.44
N THR A 586 22.82 -6.66 24.14
CA THR A 586 24.15 -6.34 24.66
C THR A 586 24.08 -5.03 25.47
N ARG A 587 25.23 -4.47 25.89
CA ARG A 587 25.26 -3.19 26.62
C ARG A 587 24.71 -2.00 25.83
N SER A 588 24.84 -2.00 24.51
CA SER A 588 24.42 -0.86 23.64
C SER A 588 23.28 -1.20 22.68
N ARG A 589 23.07 -2.48 22.35
CA ARG A 589 22.22 -2.92 21.25
C ARG A 589 21.21 -3.96 21.72
N ARG A 590 19.95 -3.82 21.32
CA ARG A 590 18.88 -4.77 21.63
C ARG A 590 18.70 -5.82 20.56
N TYR A 591 18.72 -5.40 19.30
CA TYR A 591 18.56 -6.26 18.14
C TYR A 591 19.44 -5.74 17.01
N GLN A 592 19.96 -6.64 16.19
CA GLN A 592 20.51 -6.29 14.89
C GLN A 592 20.29 -7.39 13.88
N SER A 593 20.13 -7.01 12.63
CA SER A 593 20.21 -7.92 11.50
C SER A 593 21.14 -7.37 10.43
N LEU A 594 21.82 -8.26 9.73
CA LEU A 594 22.62 -7.94 8.55
C LEU A 594 22.25 -8.95 7.45
N LYS A 595 21.96 -8.44 6.26
CA LYS A 595 21.64 -9.20 5.05
C LYS A 595 22.65 -8.80 3.96
N VAL A 596 23.04 -9.76 3.14
CA VAL A 596 23.88 -9.56 1.95
C VAL A 596 23.25 -10.34 0.81
N ALA A 597 23.21 -9.76 -0.38
CA ALA A 597 22.72 -10.44 -1.57
C ALA A 597 23.46 -10.02 -2.83
N THR A 598 23.37 -10.87 -3.85
CA THR A 598 23.77 -10.54 -5.22
C THR A 598 22.65 -10.92 -6.17
N PHE A 599 22.52 -10.16 -7.26
CA PHE A 599 21.42 -10.28 -8.21
C PHE A 599 21.85 -9.90 -9.62
N GLY A 600 21.07 -10.34 -10.61
CA GLY A 600 21.26 -10.01 -12.01
C GLY A 600 19.96 -10.12 -12.81
N THR A 601 19.82 -9.25 -13.81
CA THR A 601 18.66 -9.14 -14.68
C THR A 601 19.09 -9.14 -16.14
N PHE A 602 18.54 -10.04 -16.94
CA PHE A 602 18.76 -10.16 -18.39
C PHE A 602 17.49 -9.79 -19.16
N ASP A 603 17.62 -9.28 -20.38
CA ASP A 603 16.51 -9.26 -21.34
C ASP A 603 16.45 -10.59 -22.13
N TYR A 604 15.40 -10.82 -22.94
CA TYR A 604 15.28 -12.03 -23.76
C TYR A 604 16.28 -12.08 -24.93
N GLY A 605 16.96 -10.97 -25.20
CA GLY A 605 18.12 -10.91 -26.09
C GLY A 605 19.42 -11.43 -25.44
N GLY A 606 19.39 -11.77 -24.15
CA GLY A 606 20.55 -12.23 -23.38
C GLY A 606 21.47 -11.10 -22.91
N ASN A 607 21.03 -9.85 -22.99
CA ASN A 607 21.79 -8.70 -22.50
C ASN A 607 21.64 -8.60 -20.99
N LEU A 608 22.75 -8.56 -20.24
CA LEU A 608 22.74 -8.25 -18.82
C LEU A 608 22.39 -6.76 -18.64
N THR A 609 21.14 -6.48 -18.25
CA THR A 609 20.59 -5.12 -18.16
C THR A 609 20.83 -4.48 -16.81
N LYS A 610 20.95 -5.29 -15.75
CA LYS A 610 21.21 -4.83 -14.38
C LYS A 610 21.90 -5.94 -13.58
N GLN A 611 22.73 -5.57 -12.61
CA GLN A 611 23.39 -6.49 -11.68
C GLN A 611 23.88 -5.73 -10.44
N GLY A 612 24.06 -6.43 -9.33
CA GLY A 612 24.65 -5.79 -8.15
C GLY A 612 24.92 -6.70 -6.96
N GLN A 613 25.55 -6.11 -5.95
CA GLN A 613 25.69 -6.64 -4.61
C GLN A 613 25.14 -5.62 -3.62
N GLN A 614 24.34 -6.07 -2.66
CA GLN A 614 23.73 -5.21 -1.66
C GLN A 614 23.94 -5.75 -0.25
N VAL A 615 24.29 -4.86 0.67
CA VAL A 615 24.31 -5.11 2.12
C VAL A 615 23.21 -4.26 2.74
N LEU A 616 22.38 -4.87 3.58
CA LEU A 616 21.35 -4.17 4.36
C LEU A 616 21.51 -4.52 5.83
N GLY A 617 21.51 -3.52 6.69
CA GLY A 617 21.58 -3.68 8.12
C GLY A 617 20.47 -2.92 8.83
N TYR A 618 20.03 -3.47 9.95
CA TYR A 618 19.11 -2.81 10.89
C TYR A 618 19.64 -3.01 12.29
N THR A 619 19.69 -1.95 13.09
CA THR A 619 20.16 -1.97 14.48
C THR A 619 19.19 -1.21 15.38
N GLU A 620 18.65 -1.90 16.39
CA GLU A 620 17.88 -1.29 17.47
C GLU A 620 18.78 -1.13 18.70
N PHE A 621 18.90 0.10 19.20
CA PHE A 621 19.73 0.44 20.35
C PHE A 621 18.94 0.38 21.67
N ASN A 622 19.65 0.19 22.77
CA ASN A 622 19.03 0.13 24.11
C ASN A 622 18.36 1.44 24.53
N ASN A 623 18.69 2.57 23.90
CA ASN A 623 18.05 3.86 24.12
C ASN A 623 16.84 4.12 23.22
N GLY A 624 16.42 3.13 22.41
CA GLY A 624 15.19 3.19 21.59
C GLY A 624 15.43 3.83 20.23
N TYR A 625 16.68 4.14 19.91
CA TYR A 625 17.05 4.59 18.59
C TYR A 625 17.11 3.39 17.67
N ALA A 626 16.79 3.62 16.40
CA ALA A 626 16.86 2.63 15.35
C ALA A 626 17.69 3.18 14.19
N TRP A 627 18.48 2.31 13.59
CA TRP A 627 19.31 2.64 12.44
C TRP A 627 19.20 1.55 11.38
N ASP A 628 18.58 1.91 10.27
CA ASP A 628 18.59 1.16 9.02
C ASP A 628 19.70 1.72 8.13
N TYR A 629 20.45 0.85 7.47
CA TYR A 629 21.52 1.26 6.56
C TYR A 629 21.69 0.26 5.45
N TYR A 630 22.01 0.74 4.25
CA TYR A 630 22.34 -0.12 3.13
C TYR A 630 23.47 0.45 2.29
N ALA A 631 24.17 -0.46 1.63
CA ALA A 631 25.18 -0.15 0.63
C ALA A 631 25.00 -1.07 -0.56
N SER A 632 25.03 -0.52 -1.77
CA SER A 632 24.89 -1.26 -3.01
C SER A 632 26.03 -0.91 -3.96
N TYR A 633 26.56 -1.92 -4.64
CA TYR A 633 27.49 -1.75 -5.74
C TYR A 633 26.91 -2.41 -6.99
N ASN A 634 26.76 -1.62 -8.05
CA ASN A 634 26.19 -2.05 -9.31
C ASN A 634 27.28 -1.96 -10.40
N PRO A 635 27.90 -3.08 -10.78
CA PRO A 635 28.82 -3.12 -11.91
C PRO A 635 28.18 -2.70 -13.24
N GLN A 636 29.02 -2.36 -14.21
CA GLN A 636 28.58 -1.92 -15.54
C GLN A 636 27.66 -2.96 -16.20
N THR A 637 26.58 -2.48 -16.83
CA THR A 637 25.59 -3.31 -17.55
C THR A 637 25.13 -2.62 -18.83
N LEU A 638 24.23 -3.24 -19.57
CA LEU A 638 23.57 -2.64 -20.74
C LEU A 638 22.26 -1.97 -20.33
N ASN A 639 21.82 -0.97 -21.08
CA ASN A 639 20.55 -0.30 -20.87
C ASN A 639 19.74 -0.33 -22.15
N ASN A 640 18.53 -0.89 -22.06
CA ASN A 640 17.58 -1.02 -23.17
C ASN A 640 16.43 -0.01 -23.14
N ARG A 641 16.52 1.01 -22.27
CA ARG A 641 15.45 2.00 -22.04
C ARG A 641 15.89 3.45 -22.22
N ARG A 642 17.18 3.76 -22.03
CA ARG A 642 17.73 5.13 -22.04
C ARG A 642 17.41 5.88 -23.34
N THR A 643 17.37 5.18 -24.47
CA THR A 643 17.06 5.74 -25.80
C THR A 643 15.56 5.69 -26.16
N ARG A 644 14.69 5.29 -25.23
CA ARG A 644 13.22 5.20 -25.38
C ARG A 644 12.78 4.47 -26.66
N GLY A 645 13.30 3.25 -26.85
CA GLY A 645 13.02 2.41 -28.02
C GLY A 645 14.10 2.46 -29.12
N GLY A 646 15.23 3.09 -28.85
CA GLY A 646 16.40 3.12 -29.73
C GLY A 646 17.47 2.05 -29.44
N PRO A 647 18.73 2.30 -29.87
CA PRO A 647 19.85 1.41 -29.60
C PRO A 647 20.14 1.25 -28.09
N LEU A 648 20.69 0.11 -27.72
CA LEU A 648 21.24 -0.16 -26.39
C LEU A 648 22.31 0.88 -26.02
N THR A 649 22.38 1.25 -24.74
CA THR A 649 23.50 2.01 -24.16
C THR A 649 24.15 1.21 -23.04
N LEU A 650 25.16 1.77 -22.37
CA LEU A 650 25.66 1.22 -21.11
C LEU A 650 24.97 1.88 -19.91
N ASN A 651 24.87 1.14 -18.82
CA ASN A 651 24.78 1.66 -17.46
C ASN A 651 26.21 1.64 -16.89
N PRO A 652 26.83 2.80 -16.61
CA PRO A 652 28.13 2.86 -15.96
C PRO A 652 28.09 2.22 -14.56
N ARG A 653 29.25 1.94 -13.97
CA ARG A 653 29.32 1.42 -12.59
C ARG A 653 28.74 2.43 -11.61
N GLN A 654 27.98 1.97 -10.63
CA GLN A 654 27.33 2.83 -9.64
C GLN A 654 27.52 2.31 -8.22
N TRP A 655 27.58 3.23 -7.27
CA TRP A 655 27.54 2.97 -5.83
C TRP A 655 26.37 3.71 -5.22
N TYR A 656 25.63 3.05 -4.35
CA TYR A 656 24.53 3.64 -3.61
C TYR A 656 24.70 3.39 -2.11
N LEU A 657 24.44 4.41 -1.31
CA LEU A 657 24.43 4.33 0.14
C LEU A 657 23.11 4.93 0.65
N GLY A 658 22.57 4.35 1.70
CA GLY A 658 21.44 4.95 2.40
C GLY A 658 21.43 4.61 3.88
N SER A 659 20.80 5.48 4.64
CA SER A 659 20.73 5.43 6.09
C SER A 659 19.45 6.10 6.57
N ASP A 660 18.68 5.38 7.39
CA ASP A 660 17.54 5.92 8.11
C ASP A 660 17.81 5.82 9.60
N PHE A 661 17.88 6.96 10.27
CA PHE A 661 18.13 7.04 11.70
C PHE A 661 16.92 7.65 12.40
N ASN A 662 16.43 6.94 13.41
CA ASN A 662 15.24 7.31 14.15
C ASN A 662 15.57 7.36 15.63
N THR A 663 15.11 8.40 16.32
CA THR A 663 15.22 8.50 17.79
C THR A 663 14.08 7.75 18.47
N ASP A 664 13.98 7.83 19.80
CA ASP A 664 12.92 7.17 20.55
C ASP A 664 11.55 7.84 20.28
N SER A 665 10.70 7.16 19.51
CA SER A 665 9.37 7.63 19.12
C SER A 665 8.41 7.84 20.30
N GLN A 666 8.76 7.33 21.49
CA GLN A 666 8.01 7.49 22.72
C GLN A 666 8.19 8.87 23.36
N LYS A 667 9.23 9.62 22.98
CA LYS A 667 9.48 10.96 23.54
C LYS A 667 8.48 11.98 22.97
N ARG A 668 8.31 13.10 23.69
CA ARG A 668 7.50 14.25 23.21
C ARG A 668 8.03 14.82 21.90
N LEU A 669 9.33 14.65 21.66
CA LEU A 669 10.03 15.09 20.47
C LEU A 669 10.72 13.88 19.86
N TYR A 670 10.28 13.51 18.67
CA TYR A 670 10.81 12.41 17.89
C TYR A 670 11.44 12.98 16.64
N TYR A 671 12.73 12.72 16.47
CA TYR A 671 13.48 13.05 15.27
C TYR A 671 13.76 11.82 14.44
N TYR A 672 13.73 12.01 13.13
CA TYR A 672 14.19 11.04 12.16
C TYR A 672 14.98 11.74 11.05
N LEU A 673 15.92 11.00 10.46
CA LEU A 673 16.73 11.45 9.35
C LEU A 673 16.86 10.30 8.36
N SER A 674 16.33 10.49 7.16
CA SER A 674 16.64 9.66 6.01
C SER A 674 17.69 10.37 5.16
N ALA A 675 18.76 9.67 4.79
CA ALA A 675 19.74 10.16 3.84
C ALA A 675 20.17 9.03 2.92
N SER A 676 20.04 9.24 1.62
CA SER A 676 20.45 8.28 0.60
C SER A 676 21.09 9.01 -0.58
N GLY A 677 22.00 8.35 -1.27
CA GLY A 677 22.61 8.92 -2.46
C GLY A 677 23.40 7.89 -3.21
N GLY A 678 23.75 8.23 -4.44
CA GLY A 678 24.59 7.38 -5.26
C GLY A 678 25.48 8.17 -6.19
N ARG A 679 26.53 7.52 -6.68
CA ARG A 679 27.45 8.08 -7.66
C ARG A 679 27.72 7.06 -8.74
N SER A 680 27.76 7.53 -9.97
CA SER A 680 28.13 6.81 -11.17
C SER A 680 29.59 7.08 -11.54
N GLU A 681 30.25 6.10 -12.14
CA GLU A 681 31.57 6.26 -12.77
C GLU A 681 31.56 7.32 -13.89
N SER A 682 30.39 7.60 -14.48
CA SER A 682 30.24 8.63 -15.51
C SER A 682 30.30 10.07 -14.97
N GLY A 683 30.07 10.26 -13.67
CA GLY A 683 30.01 11.57 -13.02
C GLY A 683 28.63 11.89 -12.44
N ALA A 684 27.56 11.28 -12.97
CA ALA A 684 26.20 11.40 -12.44
C ALA A 684 26.13 11.03 -10.96
N TRP A 685 25.34 11.76 -10.18
CA TRP A 685 25.17 11.51 -8.76
C TRP A 685 23.80 12.00 -8.27
N SER A 686 23.39 11.46 -7.13
CA SER A 686 22.17 11.89 -6.46
C SER A 686 22.36 11.93 -4.96
N LEU A 687 21.60 12.80 -4.32
CA LEU A 687 21.49 12.91 -2.88
C LEU A 687 20.06 13.26 -2.53
N HIS A 688 19.47 12.45 -1.67
CA HIS A 688 18.19 12.72 -1.04
C HIS A 688 18.39 12.77 0.48
N VAL A 689 17.96 13.86 1.10
CA VAL A 689 18.01 14.04 2.56
C VAL A 689 16.65 14.50 3.04
N SER A 690 16.05 13.75 3.96
CA SER A 690 14.77 14.09 4.57
C SER A 690 14.88 14.01 6.09
N PRO A 691 15.29 15.11 6.74
CA PRO A 691 15.16 15.22 8.18
C PRO A 691 13.70 15.47 8.52
N GLY A 692 13.27 14.97 9.67
CA GLY A 692 11.94 15.26 10.16
C GLY A 692 11.83 15.22 11.67
N MET A 693 10.78 15.87 12.13
CA MET A 693 10.47 16.02 13.53
C MET A 693 8.97 15.78 13.73
N GLU A 694 8.64 15.03 14.75
CA GLU A 694 7.31 14.93 15.31
C GLU A 694 7.32 15.47 16.73
N TRP A 695 6.52 16.49 16.97
CA TRP A 695 6.34 17.13 18.26
C TRP A 695 4.94 16.89 18.80
N ARG A 696 4.88 16.43 20.03
CA ARG A 696 3.65 16.14 20.79
C ARG A 696 3.59 17.07 22.00
N PRO A 697 3.19 18.35 21.82
CA PRO A 697 3.14 19.32 22.91
C PRO A 697 2.19 18.92 24.03
N THR A 698 1.09 18.25 23.67
CA THR A 698 0.09 17.71 24.60
C THR A 698 -0.17 16.24 24.27
N GLY A 699 -0.98 15.57 25.09
CA GLY A 699 -1.45 14.22 24.77
C GLY A 699 -2.35 14.15 23.54
N ALA A 700 -2.89 15.27 23.06
CA ALA A 700 -3.97 15.31 22.07
C ALA A 700 -3.61 16.02 20.75
N LEU A 701 -2.40 16.59 20.68
CA LEU A 701 -1.90 17.36 19.53
C LEU A 701 -0.57 16.78 19.08
N THR A 702 -0.48 16.47 17.79
CA THR A 702 0.73 16.02 17.11
C THR A 702 1.02 16.92 15.92
N ILE A 703 2.24 17.43 15.85
CA ILE A 703 2.73 18.26 14.74
C ILE A 703 3.92 17.52 14.12
N LYS A 704 3.83 17.19 12.82
CA LYS A 704 4.92 16.59 12.05
C LYS A 704 5.43 17.57 11.01
N VAL A 705 6.74 17.75 10.96
CA VAL A 705 7.44 18.58 9.99
C VAL A 705 8.53 17.71 9.37
N GLY A 706 8.39 17.38 8.10
CA GLY A 706 9.36 16.58 7.34
C GLY A 706 9.73 17.26 6.04
N PRO A 707 10.69 18.20 6.04
CA PRO A 707 11.30 18.67 4.80
C PRO A 707 12.06 17.55 4.09
N SER A 708 12.17 17.66 2.78
CA SER A 708 13.08 16.86 1.97
C SER A 708 13.80 17.75 0.97
N TYR A 709 15.06 17.41 0.72
CA TYR A 709 15.87 17.95 -0.35
C TYR A 709 16.36 16.79 -1.19
N GLU A 710 16.16 16.88 -2.49
CA GLU A 710 16.68 15.94 -3.47
C GLU A 710 17.48 16.72 -4.51
N HIS A 711 18.70 16.26 -4.73
CA HIS A 711 19.54 16.68 -5.83
C HIS A 711 19.81 15.49 -6.73
N VAL A 712 19.61 15.66 -8.03
CA VAL A 712 19.93 14.66 -9.05
C VAL A 712 20.72 15.36 -10.14
N GLU A 713 21.92 14.85 -10.41
CA GLU A 713 22.71 15.18 -11.58
C GLU A 713 22.78 13.93 -12.46
N ASP A 714 22.03 13.91 -13.56
CA ASP A 714 22.13 12.88 -14.60
C ASP A 714 22.87 13.46 -15.79
N ASP A 715 23.98 12.84 -16.16
CA ASP A 715 24.86 13.29 -17.23
C ASP A 715 24.42 12.81 -18.62
N ALA A 716 23.39 11.99 -18.73
CA ALA A 716 22.78 11.61 -20.00
C ALA A 716 21.28 11.34 -19.85
N GLN A 717 20.54 12.39 -19.48
CA GLN A 717 19.07 12.43 -19.49
C GLN A 717 18.57 12.50 -20.94
N TYR A 718 17.64 11.62 -21.29
CA TYR A 718 17.02 11.63 -22.63
C TYR A 718 16.22 12.93 -22.82
N VAL A 719 16.43 13.58 -23.97
CA VAL A 719 15.71 14.80 -24.37
C VAL A 719 14.79 14.52 -25.55
N ASP A 720 15.34 14.03 -26.66
CA ASP A 720 14.61 13.91 -27.92
C ASP A 720 15.25 12.87 -28.86
N THR A 721 14.50 12.44 -29.89
CA THR A 721 15.02 11.63 -30.99
C THR A 721 14.66 12.31 -32.31
N GLN A 722 15.70 12.61 -33.11
CA GLN A 722 15.55 13.31 -34.37
C GLN A 722 15.97 12.44 -35.54
N LYS A 723 15.20 12.48 -36.62
CA LYS A 723 15.54 11.76 -37.85
C LYS A 723 16.80 12.35 -38.47
N ASP A 724 17.81 11.52 -38.66
CA ASP A 724 19.08 11.90 -39.27
C ASP A 724 19.65 10.72 -40.04
N THR A 725 19.49 10.75 -41.37
CA THR A 725 19.95 9.67 -42.26
C THR A 725 21.47 9.49 -42.27
N THR A 726 22.23 10.47 -41.76
CA THR A 726 23.69 10.37 -41.63
C THR A 726 24.13 9.63 -40.36
N ALA A 727 23.23 9.51 -39.38
CA ALA A 727 23.46 8.77 -38.13
C ALA A 727 23.30 7.25 -38.33
N ILE A 728 24.13 6.68 -39.22
CA ILE A 728 24.03 5.28 -39.67
C ILE A 728 24.22 4.31 -38.48
N GLU A 729 25.19 4.58 -37.61
CA GLU A 729 25.50 3.77 -36.42
C GLU A 729 24.32 3.68 -35.43
N THR A 730 23.46 4.70 -35.40
CA THR A 730 22.27 4.76 -34.55
C THR A 730 20.98 4.67 -35.38
N TYR A 731 21.02 3.87 -36.45
CA TYR A 731 19.86 3.45 -37.23
C TYR A 731 19.13 4.56 -38.00
N GLY A 732 19.85 5.62 -38.38
CA GLY A 732 19.31 6.78 -39.11
C GLY A 732 18.52 7.72 -38.18
N GLN A 733 18.80 7.67 -36.88
CA GLN A 733 18.18 8.47 -35.85
C GLN A 733 19.27 9.04 -34.94
N ARG A 734 19.16 10.31 -34.58
CA ARG A 734 20.01 10.98 -33.61
C ARG A 734 19.28 11.04 -32.28
N TYR A 735 19.78 10.28 -31.30
CA TYR A 735 19.25 10.25 -29.94
C TYR A 735 19.96 11.31 -29.11
N LEU A 736 19.21 12.33 -28.69
CA LEU A 736 19.73 13.50 -27.98
C LEU A 736 19.56 13.34 -26.48
N PHE A 737 20.64 13.69 -25.79
CA PHE A 737 20.78 13.67 -24.36
C PHE A 737 21.31 15.01 -23.88
N ALA A 738 21.10 15.31 -22.61
CA ALA A 738 21.70 16.45 -21.94
C ALA A 738 22.13 16.02 -20.54
N THR A 739 23.05 16.79 -19.96
CA THR A 739 23.22 16.80 -18.52
C THR A 739 22.06 17.57 -17.91
N VAL A 740 21.40 17.00 -16.91
CA VAL A 740 20.37 17.68 -16.12
C VAL A 740 20.82 17.79 -14.67
N GLN A 741 20.70 18.99 -14.11
CA GLN A 741 20.79 19.23 -12.68
C GLN A 741 19.40 19.55 -12.14
N GLN A 742 18.82 18.59 -11.43
CA GLN A 742 17.53 18.73 -10.79
C GLN A 742 17.69 18.97 -9.28
N ASN A 743 17.02 20.00 -8.78
CA ASN A 743 16.91 20.29 -7.36
C ASN A 743 15.44 20.31 -6.96
N THR A 744 15.06 19.46 -6.02
CA THR A 744 13.70 19.38 -5.48
C THR A 744 13.72 19.66 -3.99
N VAL A 745 12.91 20.62 -3.55
CA VAL A 745 12.63 20.86 -2.14
C VAL A 745 11.15 20.65 -1.91
N SER A 746 10.82 19.82 -0.93
CA SER A 746 9.44 19.66 -0.46
C SER A 746 9.38 19.68 1.05
N ALA A 747 8.20 19.87 1.63
CA ALA A 747 7.99 19.56 3.03
C ALA A 747 6.62 18.94 3.25
N SER A 748 6.55 17.89 4.06
CA SER A 748 5.28 17.39 4.59
C SER A 748 5.03 18.02 5.95
N LEU A 749 4.05 18.92 6.03
CA LEU A 749 3.59 19.52 7.27
C LEU A 749 2.24 18.88 7.65
N ARG A 750 2.17 18.24 8.82
CA ARG A 750 0.94 17.60 9.32
C ARG A 750 0.63 18.10 10.73
N LEU A 751 -0.64 18.42 10.97
CA LEU A 751 -1.17 18.67 12.31
C LEU A 751 -2.35 17.74 12.54
N ASN A 752 -2.26 16.93 13.58
CA ASN A 752 -3.35 16.09 14.05
C ASN A 752 -3.75 16.58 15.44
N TRP A 753 -4.98 17.06 15.58
CA TRP A 753 -5.54 17.50 16.84
C TRP A 753 -6.83 16.74 17.13
N ALA A 754 -6.82 15.90 18.16
CA ALA A 754 -8.00 15.28 18.71
C ALA A 754 -8.56 16.16 19.84
N PHE A 755 -9.81 16.58 19.73
CA PHE A 755 -10.52 17.28 20.82
C PHE A 755 -11.16 16.26 21.77
N THR A 756 -11.71 15.20 21.20
CA THR A 756 -12.25 14.01 21.87
C THR A 756 -11.95 12.78 20.98
N PRO A 757 -12.20 11.54 21.42
CA PRO A 757 -12.12 10.37 20.53
C PRO A 757 -13.02 10.46 19.28
N THR A 758 -14.07 11.27 19.33
CA THR A 758 -15.08 11.42 18.26
C THR A 758 -14.98 12.74 17.48
N LEU A 759 -14.16 13.69 17.93
CA LEU A 759 -14.00 15.01 17.30
C LEU A 759 -12.52 15.31 17.05
N SER A 760 -12.13 15.47 15.78
CA SER A 760 -10.74 15.72 15.41
C SER A 760 -10.60 16.70 14.25
N LEU A 761 -9.49 17.44 14.22
CA LEU A 761 -9.02 18.24 13.08
C LEU A 761 -7.69 17.67 12.60
N GLN A 762 -7.62 17.36 11.31
CA GLN A 762 -6.38 16.95 10.63
C GLN A 762 -6.05 17.99 9.56
N THR A 763 -4.81 18.42 9.50
CA THR A 763 -4.32 19.28 8.43
C THR A 763 -3.06 18.72 7.80
N TYR A 764 -2.96 18.89 6.49
CA TYR A 764 -1.82 18.52 5.69
C TYR A 764 -1.49 19.69 4.77
N VAL A 765 -0.21 20.05 4.68
CA VAL A 765 0.29 21.07 3.76
C VAL A 765 1.60 20.60 3.16
N GLN A 766 1.72 20.72 1.85
CA GLN A 766 2.91 20.39 1.09
C GLN A 766 3.35 21.57 0.22
N PRO A 767 4.32 22.39 0.68
CA PRO A 767 5.12 23.18 -0.24
C PRO A 767 6.01 22.25 -1.06
N PHE A 768 6.11 22.53 -2.36
CA PHE A 768 6.90 21.76 -3.30
C PHE A 768 7.51 22.69 -4.35
N VAL A 769 8.79 22.50 -4.62
CA VAL A 769 9.53 23.15 -5.71
C VAL A 769 10.45 22.12 -6.34
N SER A 770 10.46 22.05 -7.67
CA SER A 770 11.44 21.30 -8.42
C SER A 770 11.96 22.19 -9.55
N THR A 771 13.27 22.29 -9.67
CA THR A 771 13.94 22.97 -10.79
C THR A 771 14.80 21.97 -11.53
N ALA A 772 14.86 22.05 -12.86
CA ALA A 772 15.80 21.30 -13.67
C ALA A 772 16.48 22.23 -14.66
N ASP A 773 17.81 22.21 -14.69
CA ASP A 773 18.67 22.92 -15.63
C ASP A 773 19.31 21.91 -16.59
N TYR A 774 19.05 22.05 -17.88
CA TYR A 774 19.54 21.20 -18.96
C TYR A 774 20.65 21.90 -19.74
N PHE A 775 21.80 21.24 -19.80
CA PHE A 775 22.98 21.75 -20.51
C PHE A 775 23.82 20.59 -21.09
N ASP A 776 24.91 20.92 -21.79
CA ASP A 776 25.81 19.92 -22.40
C ASP A 776 25.05 18.92 -23.31
N PHE A 777 24.28 19.47 -24.26
CA PHE A 777 23.54 18.68 -25.22
C PHE A 777 24.47 17.85 -26.10
N LYS A 778 24.14 16.57 -26.22
CA LYS A 778 24.99 15.56 -26.84
C LYS A 778 24.16 14.45 -27.48
N ALA A 779 24.71 13.83 -28.51
CA ALA A 779 24.10 12.72 -29.21
C ALA A 779 24.85 11.42 -28.91
N LEU A 780 24.11 10.31 -28.79
CA LEU A 780 24.72 9.00 -28.72
C LEU A 780 25.50 8.72 -30.02
N ILE A 781 26.78 8.35 -29.90
CA ILE A 781 27.66 8.10 -31.05
C ILE A 781 27.42 6.72 -31.65
N ARG A 782 27.31 5.70 -30.79
CA ARG A 782 27.19 4.30 -31.21
C ARG A 782 26.43 3.45 -30.20
N PRO A 783 25.77 2.36 -30.64
CA PRO A 783 25.10 1.42 -29.76
C PRO A 783 26.06 0.77 -28.74
N ARG A 784 25.49 0.23 -27.67
CA ARG A 784 26.17 -0.52 -26.59
C ARG A 784 27.33 0.25 -25.98
N SER A 785 27.21 1.56 -25.89
CA SER A 785 28.24 2.45 -25.34
C SER A 785 27.64 3.49 -24.39
N TYR A 786 28.51 4.17 -23.65
CA TYR A 786 28.21 5.43 -22.96
C TYR A 786 28.98 6.58 -23.63
N ALA A 787 29.04 6.55 -24.97
CA ALA A 787 29.83 7.50 -25.74
C ALA A 787 28.92 8.51 -26.42
N PHE A 788 29.10 9.77 -26.06
CA PHE A 788 28.31 10.88 -26.56
C PHE A 788 29.23 11.91 -27.21
N ALA A 789 28.73 12.56 -28.27
CA ALA A 789 29.40 13.68 -28.92
C ALA A 789 28.53 14.94 -28.77
N PRO A 790 29.12 16.13 -28.57
CA PRO A 790 28.36 17.38 -28.56
C PRO A 790 27.46 17.48 -29.78
N ALA A 791 26.19 17.83 -29.56
CA ALA A 791 25.20 17.94 -30.62
C ALA A 791 24.34 19.18 -30.38
N PRO A 792 24.11 20.02 -31.40
CA PRO A 792 23.21 21.14 -31.25
C PRO A 792 21.80 20.64 -30.98
N TYR A 793 21.11 21.28 -30.04
CA TYR A 793 19.69 21.09 -29.80
C TYR A 793 18.95 22.35 -30.27
N SER A 794 18.03 22.17 -31.22
CA SER A 794 17.28 23.26 -31.86
C SER A 794 15.88 23.46 -31.28
N GLY A 795 15.50 22.67 -30.28
CA GLY A 795 14.25 22.87 -29.54
C GLY A 795 14.42 23.90 -28.42
N ASP A 796 13.31 24.28 -27.79
CA ASP A 796 13.34 25.10 -26.58
C ASP A 796 14.04 24.35 -25.45
N ASN A 797 14.90 25.04 -24.69
CA ASN A 797 15.61 24.41 -23.57
C ASN A 797 14.58 23.79 -22.61
N PRO A 798 14.61 22.47 -22.34
CA PRO A 798 13.65 21.79 -21.46
C PRO A 798 13.78 22.16 -19.97
N ASP A 799 14.54 23.21 -19.65
CA ASP A 799 14.57 23.84 -18.34
C ASP A 799 13.18 24.07 -17.79
N PHE A 800 13.01 23.78 -16.50
CA PHE A 800 11.76 24.09 -15.83
C PHE A 800 11.96 24.40 -14.36
N THR A 801 11.06 25.21 -13.84
CA THR A 801 10.79 25.37 -12.43
C THR A 801 9.31 25.15 -12.20
N VAL A 802 8.97 24.09 -11.47
CA VAL A 802 7.61 23.79 -11.04
C VAL A 802 7.50 24.08 -9.55
N ARG A 803 6.47 24.82 -9.18
CA ARG A 803 6.18 25.23 -7.80
C ARG A 803 4.75 24.87 -7.49
N SER A 804 4.49 24.34 -6.30
CA SER A 804 3.13 24.14 -5.84
C SER A 804 3.01 24.25 -4.32
N LEU A 805 1.81 24.64 -3.88
CA LEU A 805 1.36 24.43 -2.52
C LEU A 805 0.03 23.69 -2.58
N LYS A 806 0.04 22.48 -2.03
CA LYS A 806 -1.17 21.70 -1.80
C LYS A 806 -1.48 21.67 -0.32
N GLY A 807 -2.75 21.76 0.04
CA GLY A 807 -3.15 21.65 1.44
C GLY A 807 -4.57 21.12 1.60
N SER A 808 -4.82 20.50 2.74
CA SER A 808 -6.14 20.05 3.15
C SER A 808 -6.31 20.20 4.66
N ALA A 809 -7.51 20.57 5.10
CA ALA A 809 -7.95 20.50 6.47
C ALA A 809 -9.27 19.71 6.55
N VAL A 810 -9.33 18.70 7.40
CA VAL A 810 -10.48 17.82 7.58
C VAL A 810 -10.86 17.83 9.05
N MET A 811 -12.03 18.40 9.35
CA MET A 811 -12.68 18.27 10.64
C MET A 811 -13.69 17.12 10.57
N ARG A 812 -13.56 16.14 11.46
CA ARG A 812 -14.48 15.00 11.57
C ARG A 812 -15.15 15.04 12.93
N TRP A 813 -16.47 14.97 12.94
CA TRP A 813 -17.28 14.79 14.15
C TRP A 813 -18.19 13.57 14.02
N GLU A 814 -17.92 12.54 14.82
CA GLU A 814 -18.81 11.40 15.00
C GLU A 814 -19.83 11.72 16.10
N TYR A 815 -21.01 12.16 15.69
CA TYR A 815 -22.07 12.60 16.59
C TYR A 815 -22.92 11.44 17.13
N ARG A 816 -22.79 10.25 16.54
CA ARG A 816 -23.36 8.97 16.97
C ARG A 816 -22.45 7.85 16.43
N PRO A 817 -22.30 6.71 17.12
CA PRO A 817 -21.54 5.57 16.60
C PRO A 817 -21.88 5.27 15.13
N GLY A 818 -20.86 5.33 14.26
CA GLY A 818 -20.96 5.13 12.81
C GLY A 818 -21.48 6.32 11.99
N SER A 819 -22.09 7.35 12.60
CA SER A 819 -22.58 8.54 11.90
C SER A 819 -21.62 9.72 12.06
N ALA A 820 -21.19 10.34 10.95
CA ALA A 820 -20.21 11.42 10.98
C ALA A 820 -20.56 12.63 10.10
N LEU A 821 -20.18 13.81 10.59
CA LEU A 821 -20.10 15.06 9.83
C LEU A 821 -18.62 15.34 9.50
N PHE A 822 -18.35 15.66 8.23
CA PHE A 822 -17.05 16.12 7.77
C PHE A 822 -17.16 17.55 7.23
N LEU A 823 -16.24 18.40 7.65
CA LEU A 823 -15.98 19.70 7.04
C LEU A 823 -14.57 19.67 6.47
N ILE A 824 -14.47 19.86 5.17
CA ILE A 824 -13.24 19.70 4.42
C ILE A 824 -12.93 21.00 3.70
N TRP A 825 -11.69 21.44 3.83
CA TRP A 825 -11.13 22.49 3.00
C TRP A 825 -9.93 21.92 2.27
N THR A 826 -9.84 22.13 0.95
CA THR A 826 -8.63 21.85 0.20
C THR A 826 -8.21 23.08 -0.59
N GLN A 827 -6.90 23.28 -0.67
CA GLN A 827 -6.30 24.32 -1.47
C GLN A 827 -5.28 23.70 -2.41
N LYS A 828 -5.28 24.15 -3.65
CA LYS A 828 -4.20 23.89 -4.59
C LYS A 828 -3.78 25.21 -5.22
N ARG A 829 -2.47 25.40 -5.34
CA ARG A 829 -1.87 26.41 -6.21
C ARG A 829 -0.64 25.82 -6.82
N SER A 830 -0.44 26.11 -8.09
CA SER A 830 0.73 25.68 -8.84
C SER A 830 1.12 26.76 -9.82
N ASP A 831 2.41 26.80 -10.12
CA ASP A 831 3.03 27.70 -11.08
C ASP A 831 4.17 26.93 -11.75
N SER A 832 4.40 27.19 -13.03
CA SER A 832 5.47 26.58 -13.79
C SER A 832 6.07 27.58 -14.76
N GLU A 833 7.39 27.69 -14.77
CA GLU A 833 8.14 28.56 -15.67
C GLU A 833 9.25 27.74 -16.36
N PRO A 834 9.58 28.02 -17.64
CA PRO A 834 10.66 27.34 -18.35
C PRO A 834 12.03 27.93 -17.97
N ILE A 835 12.36 27.90 -16.69
CA ILE A 835 13.64 28.39 -16.14
C ILE A 835 14.27 27.33 -15.23
N GLY A 836 15.58 27.11 -15.32
CA GLY A 836 16.28 26.08 -14.53
C GLY A 836 16.84 26.57 -13.18
N VAL A 837 16.49 27.78 -12.73
CA VAL A 837 17.16 28.44 -11.59
C VAL A 837 16.45 28.17 -10.27
N PHE A 838 17.19 27.60 -9.31
CA PHE A 838 16.70 27.42 -7.94
C PHE A 838 16.87 28.70 -7.09
N ASP A 839 15.77 29.43 -6.89
CA ASP A 839 15.72 30.60 -6.00
C ASP A 839 14.50 30.54 -5.07
N LEU A 840 14.73 30.31 -3.77
CA LEU A 840 13.69 30.23 -2.75
C LEU A 840 12.94 31.55 -2.52
N GLY A 841 13.58 32.71 -2.73
CA GLY A 841 12.96 34.01 -2.62
C GLY A 841 11.95 34.24 -3.73
N GLN A 842 12.37 33.98 -4.98
CA GLN A 842 11.50 34.06 -6.15
C GLN A 842 10.35 33.05 -6.06
N VAL A 843 10.61 31.83 -5.58
CA VAL A 843 9.58 30.82 -5.33
C VAL A 843 8.48 31.35 -4.42
N ARG A 844 8.83 31.98 -3.30
CA ARG A 844 7.86 32.50 -2.33
C ARG A 844 7.01 33.61 -2.94
N GLU A 845 7.63 34.51 -3.69
CA GLU A 845 6.94 35.61 -4.38
C GLU A 845 5.96 35.06 -5.43
N ARG A 846 6.43 34.18 -6.33
CA ARG A 846 5.61 33.56 -7.38
C ARG A 846 4.46 32.73 -6.83
N LEU A 847 4.69 31.91 -5.79
CA LEU A 847 3.62 31.16 -5.12
C LEU A 847 2.63 32.08 -4.38
N GLY A 848 3.06 33.27 -3.96
CA GLY A 848 2.18 34.29 -3.38
C GLY A 848 1.29 34.96 -4.43
N LEU A 849 1.76 35.07 -5.68
CA LEU A 849 1.03 35.63 -6.81
C LEU A 849 0.13 34.59 -7.51
N ALA A 850 0.49 33.30 -7.45
CA ALA A 850 -0.31 32.21 -8.02
C ALA A 850 -1.70 32.15 -7.36
N ARG A 851 -2.75 32.20 -8.18
CA ARG A 851 -4.14 32.17 -7.68
C ARG A 851 -4.43 30.80 -7.03
N PRO A 852 -4.90 30.76 -5.78
CA PRO A 852 -5.28 29.51 -5.14
C PRO A 852 -6.66 29.05 -5.61
N GLU A 853 -6.78 27.77 -5.93
CA GLU A 853 -8.05 27.08 -6.07
C GLU A 853 -8.47 26.57 -4.70
N ASN A 854 -9.62 27.02 -4.22
CA ASN A 854 -10.16 26.62 -2.93
C ASN A 854 -11.43 25.81 -3.12
N VAL A 855 -11.49 24.69 -2.41
CA VAL A 855 -12.68 23.86 -2.31
C VAL A 855 -13.08 23.78 -0.85
N LEU A 856 -14.35 24.08 -0.59
CA LEU A 856 -15.00 23.84 0.69
C LEU A 856 -16.05 22.75 0.49
N MET A 857 -16.06 21.76 1.37
CA MET A 857 -16.99 20.64 1.27
C MET A 857 -17.54 20.27 2.64
N ALA A 858 -18.84 20.02 2.68
CA ALA A 858 -19.50 19.39 3.82
C ALA A 858 -20.03 18.02 3.39
N LYS A 859 -19.84 17.01 4.25
CA LYS A 859 -20.40 15.66 4.07
C LYS A 859 -21.07 15.22 5.36
N LEU A 860 -22.35 14.85 5.26
CA LEU A 860 -23.12 14.30 6.37
C LEU A 860 -23.47 12.84 6.05
N SER A 861 -23.11 11.93 6.94
CA SER A 861 -23.37 10.50 6.82
C SER A 861 -24.16 9.99 8.03
N TYR A 862 -25.12 9.10 7.78
CA TYR A 862 -25.96 8.53 8.83
C TYR A 862 -25.86 7.02 8.81
N TYR A 863 -25.44 6.43 9.93
CA TYR A 863 -25.38 4.99 10.11
C TYR A 863 -26.72 4.44 10.61
N PHE A 864 -27.24 3.45 9.89
CA PHE A 864 -28.50 2.79 10.19
C PHE A 864 -28.37 1.27 10.09
N THR A 865 -28.93 0.57 11.07
CA THR A 865 -29.07 -0.90 11.09
C THR A 865 -30.56 -1.21 11.31
N PRO A 866 -31.21 -1.99 10.42
CA PRO A 866 -32.63 -2.32 10.52
C PRO A 866 -32.95 -3.44 11.51
#